data_AF-A0A9D7Z190-F1
#
_entry.id   AF-A0A9D7Z190-F1
#
_cell.length_a   1.000
_cell.length_b   1.000
_cell.length_c   1.000
_cell.angle_alpha   90.00
_cell.angle_beta   90.00
_cell.angle_gamma   90.00
#
_symmetry.space_group_name_H-M   'P 1'
#
loop_
_entity.id
_entity.type
_entity.pdbx_description
1 polymer ?
#
loop_
_entity_poly.entity_id
_entity_poly.type
_entity_poly.pdbx_seq_one_letter_code
_entity_poly.pdbx_strand_id
1 'polypeptide(L)'
;MNNSTARRNPYIIGRSIYEPEKFFGRDNLFKFIEDCLNSNTRILLLHGQRRIGTSSVLQQIPHKLAENKFVFINFDLQGHSQSSLSEILHKLSEAIAETLELNSDIISLPSKEELENHLDIFSNNFLPRVYQILGNRNLVILLDEFDVISSDDNILNHGNNFFRYLQSLLDQQEKLFIIPVVGRTQHDLQNLVDLFNTPPYQKVDLLDEITTKQLIIKPAQGMLEYEEDAIRAIFELSSGHPYFTQAICFNLFLQAKIAKIWKVTRSDVEGIVDKTIESVEPGLVGFWYGLSVDEKVVFSAVAEGQKIAIEQSKSFPEDPLILLNEYGVIITIELREAAKKLAINGFLDETERRVKIELVRRWLVQNHPLKKAIWRLEKFREEEINRISEEAIKLHQDGKNQNVIDAYEEILKLNPNHFSTLAALAEKYLEIYNFKKSLEIYERAYQIDYIRNKEGFLLALEAYGNNLIKQRKFIEAKAPFQKVLKIEADRESAKYKLREIEAEIEQQEKLEKQQAQIYQQQLKKGLVTIESLQNQKALIRPVILGLILLGISIGSIAVYRFSTSCDEGQQKVDGSCGYKQNSFIPNNIQSNISSGDRTLFFSIPNTYRDQGIEAFKQGNYPQAIELFQQAITANRSDPEVRIYYNNAIARQRGNPFTLAVVVPAENGRDRALEILRGVAQSQDQFNANGGRDNRSLEILIANDGDDPTQAQQIAQRLANDKSVLGVIGHGSSNTTKAALNIYEQADIPVISPTSSANTLEGKNFFRTTPSDAAFGKKLAQYAFDSRLNKVVIVYNSNNNTYSNSLREEFDKNFQGQIISIIDLNKKTLNIEQELKDSASQQAQAVMLLQNVERIATALDIAKVDLDNKLGLKLLGGDSLYIQKTLQDGGNAVEGLVVAVPWFREAPQARDFSQTAKRLWEGDISWRTATSYDATQAFINSLSAQPSRETILQNLTQIDLKAKLTSGNELKFQKGERQSEAVLVKVESGRFTCLKQCSP
;
A
#
# COMPACT_ATOMS: atom_id res chain seq x y z
N MET A 1 10.74 4.11 55.41
CA MET A 1 11.52 4.12 54.16
C MET A 1 11.89 2.69 53.81
N ASN A 2 11.29 2.08 52.79
CA ASN A 2 12.00 1.68 51.57
C ASN A 2 11.05 1.07 50.53
N ASN A 3 10.84 1.88 49.49
CA ASN A 3 10.69 1.56 48.08
C ASN A 3 9.43 0.86 47.57
N SER A 4 8.67 1.66 46.83
CA SER A 4 8.01 1.28 45.59
C SER A 4 8.94 0.44 44.70
N THR A 5 8.90 -0.88 44.82
CA THR A 5 9.33 -1.75 43.73
C THR A 5 8.21 -1.73 42.71
N ALA A 6 8.44 -1.01 41.60
CA ALA A 6 7.54 -1.03 40.46
C ALA A 6 7.32 -2.50 40.05
N ARG A 7 6.07 -3.00 40.17
CA ARG A 7 5.70 -4.34 39.68
C ARG A 7 6.18 -4.45 38.23
N ARG A 8 7.16 -5.33 38.01
CA ARG A 8 7.72 -5.62 36.68
C ARG A 8 6.73 -6.51 35.94
N ASN A 9 6.60 -6.27 34.64
CA ASN A 9 5.71 -7.07 33.81
C ASN A 9 6.26 -8.51 33.74
N PRO A 10 5.50 -9.55 34.12
CA PRO A 10 5.99 -10.92 34.14
C PRO A 10 6.02 -11.56 32.75
N TYR A 11 5.34 -10.98 31.76
CA TYR A 11 5.27 -11.52 30.40
C TYR A 11 6.49 -11.09 29.58
N ILE A 12 7.00 -12.03 28.78
CA ILE A 12 8.20 -11.89 27.97
C ILE A 12 7.79 -11.82 26.50
N ILE A 13 8.12 -10.70 25.85
CA ILE A 13 7.94 -10.51 24.42
C ILE A 13 9.30 -10.35 23.72
N GLY A 14 9.47 -10.98 22.56
CA GLY A 14 10.58 -10.72 21.64
C GLY A 14 11.87 -11.54 21.85
N ARG A 15 12.19 -12.01 23.06
CA ARG A 15 13.38 -12.87 23.33
C ARG A 15 13.03 -14.35 23.49
N SER A 16 14.02 -15.22 23.27
CA SER A 16 13.94 -16.65 23.60
C SER A 16 13.81 -16.88 25.11
N ILE A 17 13.08 -17.93 25.49
CA ILE A 17 12.88 -18.32 26.90
C ILE A 17 14.00 -19.29 27.30
N TYR A 18 14.86 -18.81 28.18
CA TYR A 18 15.94 -19.61 28.78
C TYR A 18 15.48 -20.24 30.10
N GLU A 19 14.63 -19.55 30.84
CA GLU A 19 14.18 -19.97 32.15
C GLU A 19 13.14 -21.12 32.06
N PRO A 20 13.45 -22.35 32.53
CA PRO A 20 12.57 -23.51 32.35
C PRO A 20 11.19 -23.34 32.99
N GLU A 21 11.09 -22.59 34.08
CA GLU A 21 9.83 -22.31 34.78
C GLU A 21 8.91 -21.34 34.02
N LYS A 22 9.45 -20.63 33.01
CA LYS A 22 8.72 -19.70 32.14
C LYS A 22 8.38 -20.31 30.77
N PHE A 23 8.76 -21.57 30.55
CA PHE A 23 8.44 -22.31 29.34
C PHE A 23 7.28 -23.28 29.60
N PHE A 24 6.26 -23.25 28.73
CA PHE A 24 5.00 -23.96 28.97
C PHE A 24 4.68 -24.98 27.86
N GLY A 25 4.36 -26.20 28.27
CA GLY A 25 3.92 -27.32 27.42
C GLY A 25 5.00 -27.90 26.51
N ARG A 26 4.54 -28.50 25.39
CA ARG A 26 5.37 -29.18 24.37
C ARG A 26 6.07 -30.45 24.87
N ASP A 27 5.54 -31.10 25.89
CA ASP A 27 6.14 -32.32 26.44
C ASP A 27 6.23 -33.45 25.39
N ASN A 28 5.23 -33.57 24.51
CA ASN A 28 5.26 -34.52 23.39
C ASN A 28 6.40 -34.26 22.40
N LEU A 29 6.75 -32.98 22.17
CA LEU A 29 7.85 -32.60 21.29
C LEU A 29 9.19 -33.01 21.91
N PHE A 30 9.40 -32.73 23.20
CA PHE A 30 10.63 -33.15 23.88
C PHE A 30 10.74 -34.66 23.97
N LYS A 31 9.63 -35.37 24.22
CA LYS A 31 9.60 -36.82 24.18
C LYS A 31 9.96 -37.38 22.80
N PHE A 32 9.44 -36.79 21.73
CA PHE A 32 9.82 -37.16 20.36
C PHE A 32 11.34 -36.98 20.12
N ILE A 33 11.92 -35.85 20.56
CA ILE A 33 13.36 -35.60 20.45
C ILE A 33 14.14 -36.65 21.25
N GLU A 34 13.73 -36.92 22.49
CA GLU A 34 14.34 -37.93 23.36
C GLU A 34 14.32 -39.34 22.74
N ASP A 35 13.17 -39.75 22.21
CA ASP A 35 12.98 -41.06 21.59
C ASP A 35 13.86 -41.21 20.34
N CYS A 36 13.99 -40.15 19.52
CA CYS A 36 14.89 -40.13 18.36
C CYS A 36 16.36 -40.24 18.78
N LEU A 37 16.81 -39.42 19.73
CA LEU A 37 18.19 -39.44 20.20
C LEU A 37 18.56 -40.79 20.83
N ASN A 38 17.67 -41.37 21.64
CA ASN A 38 17.89 -42.69 22.25
C ASN A 38 17.87 -43.85 21.23
N SER A 39 17.18 -43.67 20.10
CA SER A 39 17.14 -44.62 18.99
C SER A 39 18.32 -44.46 18.02
N ASN A 40 19.33 -43.66 18.38
CA ASN A 40 20.50 -43.36 17.56
C ASN A 40 20.17 -42.65 16.23
N THR A 41 19.07 -41.89 16.18
CA THR A 41 18.74 -41.02 15.05
C THR A 41 19.65 -39.79 15.08
N ARG A 42 20.65 -39.76 14.19
CA ARG A 42 21.69 -38.70 14.18
C ARG A 42 21.24 -37.37 13.58
N ILE A 43 20.12 -37.33 12.87
CA ILE A 43 19.53 -36.10 12.36
C ILE A 43 18.02 -36.13 12.51
N LEU A 44 17.48 -35.06 13.12
CA LEU A 44 16.04 -34.85 13.25
C LEU A 44 15.72 -33.38 13.00
N LEU A 45 14.64 -33.09 12.27
CA LEU A 45 14.31 -31.73 11.86
C LEU A 45 13.17 -31.15 12.71
N LEU A 46 13.33 -29.91 13.16
CA LEU A 46 12.26 -29.14 13.78
C LEU A 46 11.85 -28.01 12.83
N HIS A 47 10.55 -27.75 12.72
CA HIS A 47 10.07 -26.65 11.89
C HIS A 47 8.88 -25.95 12.55
N GLY A 48 8.72 -24.66 12.30
CA GLY A 48 7.64 -23.90 12.94
C GLY A 48 7.46 -22.52 12.33
N GLN A 49 6.28 -21.94 12.55
CA GLN A 49 5.98 -20.59 12.09
C GLN A 49 6.86 -19.55 12.80
N ARG A 50 7.10 -18.40 12.15
CA ARG A 50 7.85 -17.30 12.75
C ARG A 50 7.20 -16.87 14.08
N ARG A 51 8.03 -16.69 15.12
CA ARG A 51 7.61 -16.36 16.51
C ARG A 51 6.83 -17.46 17.24
N ILE A 52 6.71 -18.67 16.71
CA ILE A 52 6.10 -19.79 17.45
C ILE A 52 6.97 -20.23 18.64
N GLY A 53 8.23 -19.80 18.70
CA GLY A 53 9.15 -20.08 19.82
C GLY A 53 10.03 -21.31 19.59
N THR A 54 10.45 -21.55 18.34
CA THR A 54 11.43 -22.58 17.98
C THR A 54 12.77 -22.38 18.68
N SER A 55 13.31 -21.17 18.69
CA SER A 55 14.54 -20.84 19.43
C SER A 55 14.39 -21.13 20.92
N SER A 56 13.21 -20.87 21.49
CA SER A 56 12.94 -21.23 22.89
C SER A 56 12.89 -22.74 23.11
N VAL A 57 12.42 -23.54 22.14
CA VAL A 57 12.50 -25.01 22.22
C VAL A 57 13.96 -25.44 22.29
N LEU A 58 14.82 -24.93 21.39
CA LEU A 58 16.24 -25.28 21.39
C LEU A 58 16.91 -24.99 22.73
N GLN A 59 16.65 -23.82 23.31
CA GLN A 59 17.18 -23.46 24.63
C GLN A 59 16.72 -24.39 25.76
N GLN A 60 15.57 -25.06 25.62
CA GLN A 60 15.03 -25.96 26.63
C GLN A 60 15.44 -27.43 26.43
N ILE A 61 15.97 -27.82 25.26
CA ILE A 61 16.41 -29.19 25.00
C ILE A 61 17.42 -29.67 26.07
N PRO A 62 18.50 -28.92 26.40
CA PRO A 62 19.48 -29.36 27.40
C PRO A 62 18.86 -29.51 28.81
N HIS A 63 17.88 -28.69 29.16
CA HIS A 63 17.22 -28.74 30.47
C HIS A 63 16.20 -29.87 30.61
N LYS A 64 15.64 -30.34 29.50
CA LYS A 64 14.58 -31.36 29.47
C LYS A 64 15.12 -32.77 29.21
N LEU A 65 16.29 -32.90 28.60
CA LEU A 65 16.90 -34.17 28.24
C LEU A 65 18.12 -34.48 29.11
N ALA A 66 18.34 -35.76 29.41
CA ALA A 66 19.40 -36.17 30.35
C ALA A 66 20.82 -35.96 29.77
N GLU A 67 21.58 -35.05 30.38
CA GLU A 67 22.98 -34.70 30.05
C GLU A 67 23.98 -35.87 30.15
N ASN A 68 23.61 -36.96 30.82
CA ASN A 68 24.51 -38.08 31.08
C ASN A 68 24.94 -38.84 29.80
N LYS A 69 24.19 -38.70 28.69
CA LYS A 69 24.50 -39.34 27.40
C LYS A 69 24.85 -38.34 26.29
N PHE A 70 24.41 -37.09 26.40
CA PHE A 70 24.50 -36.10 25.33
C PHE A 70 25.05 -34.78 25.84
N VAL A 71 25.85 -34.10 25.02
CA VAL A 71 26.25 -32.71 25.22
C VAL A 71 25.69 -31.88 24.08
N PHE A 72 24.98 -30.81 24.42
CA PHE A 72 24.27 -29.97 23.46
C PHE A 72 25.02 -28.67 23.21
N ILE A 73 25.21 -28.33 21.94
CA ILE A 73 25.83 -27.08 21.48
C ILE A 73 24.79 -26.27 20.73
N ASN A 74 24.45 -25.10 21.24
CA ASN A 74 23.60 -24.16 20.52
C ASN A 74 24.44 -23.36 19.53
N PHE A 75 23.99 -23.31 18.28
CA PHE A 75 24.64 -22.54 17.24
C PHE A 75 23.60 -21.83 16.38
N ASP A 76 23.62 -20.50 16.43
CA ASP A 76 22.70 -19.64 15.69
C ASP A 76 23.32 -19.27 14.35
N LEU A 77 22.61 -19.53 13.25
CA LEU A 77 23.06 -19.22 11.90
C LEU A 77 22.61 -17.82 11.43
N GLN A 78 21.89 -17.08 12.28
CA GLN A 78 21.53 -15.70 12.03
C GLN A 78 22.79 -14.83 11.82
N GLY A 79 22.84 -14.14 10.68
CA GLY A 79 23.99 -13.30 10.29
C GLY A 79 25.08 -14.04 9.50
N HIS A 80 24.95 -15.36 9.31
CA HIS A 80 25.88 -16.17 8.52
C HIS A 80 25.43 -16.43 7.07
N SER A 81 24.41 -15.71 6.58
CA SER A 81 23.87 -15.86 5.21
C SER A 81 24.92 -15.65 4.10
N GLN A 82 25.95 -14.86 4.37
CA GLN A 82 27.03 -14.55 3.42
C GLN A 82 28.39 -15.13 3.87
N SER A 83 28.43 -15.87 4.98
CA SER A 83 29.67 -16.47 5.50
C SER A 83 30.08 -17.68 4.64
N SER A 84 31.39 -17.85 4.42
CA SER A 84 31.91 -19.05 3.78
C SER A 84 31.74 -20.29 4.68
N LEU A 85 31.81 -21.49 4.09
CA LEU A 85 31.79 -22.74 4.86
C LEU A 85 32.93 -22.79 5.90
N SER A 86 34.12 -22.31 5.55
CA SER A 86 35.26 -22.21 6.47
C SER A 86 34.99 -21.30 7.66
N GLU A 87 34.28 -20.18 7.45
CA GLU A 87 33.91 -19.25 8.51
C GLU A 87 32.84 -19.84 9.44
N ILE A 88 31.84 -20.52 8.88
CA ILE A 88 30.81 -21.22 9.66
C ILE A 88 31.45 -22.30 10.53
N LEU A 89 32.35 -23.12 9.97
CA LEU A 89 33.03 -24.19 10.73
C LEU A 89 33.98 -23.64 11.79
N HIS A 90 34.65 -22.52 11.51
CA HIS A 90 35.47 -21.83 12.51
C HIS A 90 34.61 -21.35 13.69
N LYS A 91 33.49 -20.67 13.41
CA LYS A 91 32.56 -20.19 14.43
C LYS A 91 31.90 -21.32 15.22
N LEU A 92 31.58 -22.43 14.55
CA LEU A 92 31.09 -23.62 15.21
C LEU A 92 32.15 -24.24 16.13
N SER A 93 33.43 -24.20 15.73
CA SER A 93 34.53 -24.66 16.58
C SER A 93 34.67 -23.78 17.84
N GLU A 94 34.54 -22.46 17.70
CA GLU A 94 34.50 -21.52 18.84
C GLU A 94 33.32 -21.85 19.77
N ALA A 95 32.10 -22.01 19.24
CA ALA A 95 30.91 -22.34 20.04
C ALA A 95 31.05 -23.68 20.80
N ILE A 96 31.65 -24.70 20.16
CA ILE A 96 31.95 -25.99 20.80
C ILE A 96 32.96 -25.79 21.94
N ALA A 97 34.05 -25.05 21.70
CA ALA A 97 35.07 -24.83 22.70
C ALA A 97 34.56 -24.00 23.89
N GLU A 98 33.79 -22.94 23.63
CA GLU A 98 33.19 -22.09 24.67
C GLU A 98 32.23 -22.89 25.56
N THR A 99 31.33 -23.67 24.95
CA THR A 99 30.33 -24.47 25.70
C THR A 99 30.98 -25.56 26.54
N LEU A 100 32.10 -26.12 26.06
CA LEU A 100 32.86 -27.15 26.75
C LEU A 100 33.96 -26.59 27.68
N GLU A 101 34.06 -25.27 27.81
CA GLU A 101 35.10 -24.56 28.57
C GLU A 101 36.53 -24.99 28.19
N LEU A 102 36.77 -25.23 26.90
CA LEU A 102 38.07 -25.64 26.36
C LEU A 102 38.96 -24.42 26.16
N ASN A 103 40.19 -24.48 26.67
CA ASN A 103 41.20 -23.45 26.44
C ASN A 103 42.19 -23.86 25.33
N SER A 104 43.00 -22.90 24.87
CA SER A 104 44.02 -23.10 23.83
C SER A 104 45.09 -24.13 24.19
N ASP A 105 45.24 -24.46 25.48
CA ASP A 105 46.21 -25.45 25.96
C ASP A 105 45.68 -26.89 25.83
N ILE A 106 44.35 -27.06 25.74
CA ILE A 106 43.67 -28.36 25.65
C ILE A 106 43.37 -28.73 24.19
N ILE A 107 42.91 -27.77 23.38
CA ILE A 107 42.56 -27.99 21.97
C ILE A 107 42.95 -26.76 21.12
N SER A 108 43.57 -27.01 19.97
CA SER A 108 43.80 -25.96 18.97
C SER A 108 42.55 -25.80 18.12
N LEU A 109 41.99 -24.59 18.12
CA LEU A 109 40.89 -24.24 17.23
C LEU A 109 41.40 -24.13 15.80
N PRO A 110 40.74 -24.76 14.81
CA PRO A 110 41.12 -24.58 13.42
C PRO A 110 40.84 -23.14 12.98
N SER A 111 41.83 -22.45 12.44
CA SER A 111 41.70 -21.09 11.93
C SER A 111 40.91 -21.05 10.62
N LYS A 112 40.38 -19.87 10.28
CA LYS A 112 39.66 -19.66 9.00
C LYS A 112 40.55 -20.02 7.79
N GLU A 113 41.82 -19.64 7.81
CA GLU A 113 42.78 -19.90 6.73
C GLU A 113 43.09 -21.40 6.58
N GLU A 114 43.21 -22.14 7.69
CA GLU A 114 43.38 -23.59 7.64
C GLU A 114 42.15 -24.30 7.05
N LEU A 115 40.95 -23.87 7.44
CA LEU A 115 39.69 -24.44 6.95
C LEU A 115 39.38 -24.07 5.50
N GLU A 116 39.86 -22.93 5.00
CA GLU A 116 39.78 -22.57 3.57
C GLU A 116 40.58 -23.53 2.68
N ASN A 117 41.72 -24.02 3.18
CA ASN A 117 42.60 -24.93 2.45
C ASN A 117 42.23 -26.41 2.66
N HIS A 118 41.77 -26.78 3.86
CA HIS A 118 41.50 -28.17 4.26
C HIS A 118 40.28 -28.25 5.22
N LEU A 119 39.08 -28.37 4.66
CA LEU A 119 37.82 -28.49 5.42
C LEU A 119 37.74 -29.76 6.29
N ASP A 120 38.53 -30.78 5.96
CA ASP A 120 38.60 -32.05 6.68
C ASP A 120 39.33 -31.92 8.02
N ILE A 121 40.05 -30.81 8.27
CA ILE A 121 40.64 -30.53 9.59
C ILE A 121 39.56 -30.50 10.69
N PHE A 122 38.39 -29.96 10.38
CA PHE A 122 37.27 -29.95 11.32
C PHE A 122 36.80 -31.37 11.68
N SER A 123 36.65 -32.25 10.68
CA SER A 123 36.14 -33.62 10.86
C SER A 123 37.19 -34.61 11.36
N ASN A 124 38.43 -34.50 10.90
CA ASN A 124 39.50 -35.50 11.12
C ASN A 124 40.40 -35.16 12.30
N ASN A 125 40.47 -33.89 12.70
CA ASN A 125 41.39 -33.44 13.76
C ASN A 125 40.63 -32.84 14.94
N PHE A 126 39.76 -31.85 14.68
CA PHE A 126 39.08 -31.11 15.75
C PHE A 126 38.02 -31.97 16.47
N LEU A 127 37.02 -32.50 15.75
CA LEU A 127 35.95 -33.31 16.36
C LEU A 127 36.46 -34.57 17.11
N PRO A 128 37.43 -35.37 16.59
CA PRO A 128 37.95 -36.52 17.33
C PRO A 128 38.60 -36.13 18.66
N ARG A 129 39.26 -34.97 18.72
CA ARG A 129 39.82 -34.43 19.97
C ARG A 129 38.71 -34.03 20.95
N VAL A 130 37.65 -33.40 20.44
CA VAL A 130 36.43 -33.11 21.22
C VAL A 130 35.84 -34.41 21.77
N TYR A 131 35.75 -35.48 20.98
CA TYR A 131 35.20 -36.76 21.44
C TYR A 131 36.02 -37.44 22.54
N GLN A 132 37.34 -37.29 22.53
CA GLN A 132 38.19 -37.78 23.63
C GLN A 132 37.81 -37.13 24.96
N ILE A 133 37.44 -35.85 24.94
CA ILE A 133 37.00 -35.08 26.11
C ILE A 133 35.57 -35.47 26.51
N LEU A 134 34.69 -35.70 25.54
CA LEU A 134 33.31 -36.12 25.79
C LEU A 134 33.20 -37.54 26.39
N GLY A 135 34.21 -38.39 26.21
CA GLY A 135 34.24 -39.76 26.71
C GLY A 135 33.16 -40.63 26.04
N ASN A 136 32.22 -41.16 26.82
CA ASN A 136 31.10 -41.97 26.29
C ASN A 136 29.89 -41.14 25.83
N ARG A 137 29.92 -39.81 25.98
CA ARG A 137 28.82 -38.93 25.59
C ARG A 137 28.87 -38.59 24.10
N ASN A 138 27.70 -38.36 23.50
CA ASN A 138 27.53 -37.92 22.13
C ASN A 138 27.38 -36.39 22.04
N LEU A 139 27.83 -35.81 20.93
CA LEU A 139 27.73 -34.38 20.65
C LEU A 139 26.45 -34.10 19.85
N VAL A 140 25.62 -33.17 20.30
CA VAL A 140 24.39 -32.75 19.63
C VAL A 140 24.50 -31.27 19.28
N ILE A 141 24.44 -30.93 17.99
CA ILE A 141 24.47 -29.55 17.52
C ILE A 141 23.04 -29.10 17.23
N LEU A 142 22.59 -28.08 17.96
CA LEU A 142 21.29 -27.43 17.83
C LEU A 142 21.46 -26.21 16.92
N LEU A 143 20.96 -26.30 15.69
CA LEU A 143 21.11 -25.25 14.68
C LEU A 143 19.84 -24.40 14.62
N ASP A 144 19.93 -23.12 14.99
CA ASP A 144 18.84 -22.14 14.84
C ASP A 144 18.96 -21.34 13.53
N GLU A 145 17.85 -20.79 13.04
CA GLU A 145 17.73 -20.07 11.75
C GLU A 145 18.42 -20.77 10.56
N PHE A 146 18.25 -22.10 10.46
CA PHE A 146 18.92 -22.94 9.47
C PHE A 146 18.55 -22.61 8.00
N ASP A 147 17.37 -22.02 7.79
CA ASP A 147 16.86 -21.56 6.48
C ASP A 147 17.60 -20.33 5.93
N VAL A 148 18.35 -19.58 6.76
CA VAL A 148 19.10 -18.39 6.32
C VAL A 148 20.19 -18.72 5.29
N ILE A 149 20.66 -19.97 5.27
CA ILE A 149 21.71 -20.44 4.35
C ILE A 149 21.14 -21.02 3.04
N SER A 150 19.82 -21.29 2.97
CA SER A 150 19.17 -21.87 1.78
C SER A 150 18.50 -20.85 0.85
N SER A 151 18.31 -19.58 1.28
CA SER A 151 17.27 -18.71 0.73
C SER A 151 17.63 -17.74 -0.41
N ASP A 152 18.76 -17.87 -1.11
CA ASP A 152 19.07 -17.04 -2.29
C ASP A 152 19.16 -17.88 -3.57
N ASP A 153 18.42 -17.50 -4.62
CA ASP A 153 18.53 -18.06 -5.99
C ASP A 153 19.89 -17.76 -6.68
N ASN A 154 20.82 -17.08 -5.99
CA ASN A 154 22.23 -17.01 -6.38
C ASN A 154 23.06 -18.20 -5.82
N ILE A 155 22.43 -19.11 -5.11
CA ILE A 155 23.03 -20.26 -4.43
C ILE A 155 22.91 -21.54 -5.28
N LEU A 156 23.22 -21.46 -6.57
CA LEU A 156 23.55 -22.71 -7.29
C LEU A 156 24.96 -23.23 -6.94
N ASN A 157 25.76 -22.51 -6.12
CA ASN A 157 27.12 -22.94 -5.76
C ASN A 157 27.49 -23.01 -4.25
N HIS A 158 26.83 -22.33 -3.30
CA HIS A 158 27.33 -22.22 -1.89
C HIS A 158 26.57 -23.03 -0.82
N GLY A 159 25.25 -22.89 -0.70
CA GLY A 159 24.39 -23.64 0.22
C GLY A 159 24.43 -25.16 -0.02
N ASN A 160 24.56 -25.58 -1.28
CA ASN A 160 24.83 -26.99 -1.61
C ASN A 160 26.11 -27.54 -0.95
N ASN A 161 27.10 -26.71 -0.63
CA ASN A 161 28.34 -27.17 0.00
C ASN A 161 28.19 -27.38 1.51
N PHE A 162 27.49 -26.49 2.23
CA PHE A 162 27.29 -26.68 3.68
C PHE A 162 26.38 -27.87 3.97
N PHE A 163 25.26 -27.99 3.25
CA PHE A 163 24.32 -29.08 3.47
C PHE A 163 24.92 -30.46 3.13
N ARG A 164 25.63 -30.58 2.00
CA ARG A 164 26.36 -31.81 1.65
C ARG A 164 27.52 -32.09 2.60
N TYR A 165 28.19 -31.04 3.09
CA TYR A 165 29.22 -31.20 4.10
C TYR A 165 28.64 -31.76 5.40
N LEU A 166 27.51 -31.23 5.90
CA LEU A 166 26.84 -31.77 7.08
C LEU A 166 26.42 -33.23 6.89
N GLN A 167 25.92 -33.59 5.71
CA GLN A 167 25.61 -34.98 5.38
C GLN A 167 26.87 -35.86 5.43
N SER A 168 27.94 -35.46 4.74
CA SER A 168 29.22 -36.17 4.76
C SER A 168 29.82 -36.26 6.17
N LEU A 169 29.63 -35.22 6.99
CA LEU A 169 30.11 -35.17 8.35
C LEU A 169 29.35 -36.16 9.23
N LEU A 170 28.01 -36.20 9.11
CA LEU A 170 27.20 -37.21 9.78
C LEU A 170 27.63 -38.62 9.34
N ASP A 171 27.92 -38.86 8.07
CA ASP A 171 28.38 -40.19 7.61
C ASP A 171 29.73 -40.60 8.22
N GLN A 172 30.65 -39.65 8.43
CA GLN A 172 31.99 -39.91 8.98
C GLN A 172 32.04 -39.93 10.51
N GLN A 173 31.08 -39.32 11.20
CA GLN A 173 31.15 -39.04 12.63
C GLN A 173 30.02 -39.76 13.39
N GLU A 174 30.31 -40.94 13.94
CA GLU A 174 29.30 -41.77 14.65
C GLU A 174 28.74 -41.12 15.93
N LYS A 175 29.53 -40.26 16.58
CA LYS A 175 29.16 -39.60 17.85
C LYS A 175 28.51 -38.22 17.66
N LEU A 176 28.24 -37.81 16.43
CA LEU A 176 27.64 -36.51 16.09
C LEU A 176 26.16 -36.63 15.76
N PHE A 177 25.37 -35.74 16.37
CA PHE A 177 23.94 -35.57 16.15
C PHE A 177 23.66 -34.10 15.80
N ILE A 178 22.67 -33.85 14.94
CA ILE A 178 22.30 -32.51 14.49
C ILE A 178 20.78 -32.35 14.57
N ILE A 179 20.32 -31.23 15.15
CA ILE A 179 18.92 -30.83 15.21
C ILE A 179 18.77 -29.44 14.58
N PRO A 180 18.43 -29.35 13.28
CA PRO A 180 18.14 -28.08 12.62
C PRO A 180 16.73 -27.59 12.90
N VAL A 181 16.57 -26.28 13.08
CA VAL A 181 15.30 -25.57 13.08
C VAL A 181 15.16 -24.78 11.78
N VAL A 182 14.06 -25.04 11.06
CA VAL A 182 13.73 -24.36 9.80
C VAL A 182 12.57 -23.41 10.01
N GLY A 183 12.80 -22.13 9.71
CA GLY A 183 11.86 -21.03 9.93
C GLY A 183 10.93 -20.71 8.75
N ARG A 184 11.17 -21.24 7.54
CA ARG A 184 10.43 -20.87 6.32
C ARG A 184 10.27 -22.01 5.30
N THR A 185 9.15 -21.89 4.56
CA THR A 185 8.62 -22.65 3.42
C THR A 185 8.62 -24.19 3.46
N GLN A 186 7.51 -24.79 2.98
CA GLN A 186 7.41 -26.23 2.76
C GLN A 186 8.47 -26.75 1.77
N HIS A 187 8.93 -25.90 0.84
CA HIS A 187 9.94 -26.28 -0.15
C HIS A 187 11.31 -26.50 0.48
N ASP A 188 11.74 -25.62 1.38
CA ASP A 188 13.01 -25.77 2.11
C ASP A 188 12.98 -27.02 3.00
N LEU A 189 11.87 -27.26 3.69
CA LEU A 189 11.69 -28.48 4.49
C LEU A 189 11.74 -29.73 3.60
N GLN A 190 11.08 -29.73 2.44
CA GLN A 190 11.09 -30.89 1.54
C GLN A 190 12.50 -31.15 0.98
N ASN A 191 13.22 -30.10 0.57
CA ASN A 191 14.59 -30.22 0.08
C ASN A 191 15.53 -30.83 1.16
N LEU A 192 15.35 -30.44 2.42
CA LEU A 192 16.11 -31.00 3.54
C LEU A 192 15.71 -32.44 3.88
N VAL A 193 14.42 -32.75 3.79
CA VAL A 193 13.92 -34.12 3.94
C VAL A 193 14.51 -35.03 2.86
N ASP A 194 14.55 -34.56 1.62
CA ASP A 194 15.11 -35.30 0.49
C ASP A 194 16.62 -35.47 0.62
N LEU A 195 17.35 -34.41 1.01
CA LEU A 195 18.79 -34.44 1.20
C LEU A 195 19.24 -35.46 2.25
N PHE A 196 18.54 -35.51 3.39
CA PHE A 196 18.92 -36.35 4.52
C PHE A 196 18.22 -37.72 4.54
N ASN A 197 17.74 -38.19 3.39
CA ASN A 197 17.08 -39.49 3.23
C ASN A 197 15.90 -39.69 4.22
N THR A 198 14.95 -38.75 4.22
CA THR A 198 13.72 -38.78 5.04
C THR A 198 13.96 -38.85 6.56
N PRO A 199 14.67 -37.86 7.15
CA PRO A 199 14.87 -37.81 8.59
C PRO A 199 13.53 -37.63 9.33
N PRO A 200 13.40 -38.12 10.58
CA PRO A 200 12.25 -37.78 11.42
C PRO A 200 12.16 -36.27 11.60
N TYR A 201 10.96 -35.71 11.44
CA TYR A 201 10.72 -34.29 11.64
C TYR A 201 9.44 -34.04 12.44
N GLN A 202 9.43 -32.95 13.20
CA GLN A 202 8.29 -32.59 14.04
C GLN A 202 8.03 -31.08 14.00
N LYS A 203 6.75 -30.73 13.85
CA LYS A 203 6.29 -29.34 13.88
C LYS A 203 6.25 -28.79 15.31
N VAL A 204 6.79 -27.60 15.50
CA VAL A 204 6.57 -26.75 16.67
C VAL A 204 5.26 -26.00 16.47
N ASP A 205 4.18 -26.48 17.07
CA ASP A 205 2.83 -25.93 16.89
C ASP A 205 2.39 -24.98 18.02
N LEU A 206 1.17 -24.48 17.88
CA LEU A 206 0.41 -23.70 18.86
C LEU A 206 0.23 -24.50 20.16
N LEU A 207 0.06 -23.79 21.27
CA LEU A 207 -0.25 -24.40 22.56
C LEU A 207 -1.73 -24.78 22.62
N ASP A 208 -2.04 -25.89 23.27
CA ASP A 208 -3.41 -26.24 23.60
C ASP A 208 -4.02 -25.24 24.62
N GLU A 209 -5.34 -25.30 24.80
CA GLU A 209 -6.07 -24.37 25.67
C GLU A 209 -5.60 -24.44 27.14
N ILE A 210 -5.31 -25.64 27.65
CA ILE A 210 -4.89 -25.85 29.04
C ILE A 210 -3.50 -25.25 29.25
N THR A 211 -2.57 -25.51 28.34
CA THR A 211 -1.22 -24.97 28.37
C THR A 211 -1.22 -23.45 28.17
N THR A 212 -2.07 -22.94 27.29
CA THR A 212 -2.23 -21.49 27.09
C THR A 212 -2.75 -20.81 28.33
N LYS A 213 -3.74 -21.41 29.01
CA LYS A 213 -4.23 -20.93 30.31
C LYS A 213 -3.13 -20.90 31.36
N GLN A 214 -2.23 -21.88 31.38
CA GLN A 214 -1.08 -21.86 32.27
C GLN A 214 -0.09 -20.72 31.95
N LEU A 215 0.20 -20.49 30.66
CA LEU A 215 1.03 -19.38 30.19
C LEU A 215 0.44 -18.01 30.56
N ILE A 216 -0.88 -17.89 30.60
CA ILE A 216 -1.57 -16.67 31.03
C ILE A 216 -1.45 -16.52 32.57
N ILE A 217 -1.83 -17.53 33.34
CA ILE A 217 -2.03 -17.37 34.79
C ILE A 217 -0.71 -17.42 35.57
N LYS A 218 0.16 -18.40 35.29
CA LYS A 218 1.32 -18.69 36.15
C LYS A 218 2.31 -17.52 36.24
N PRO A 219 2.70 -16.83 35.15
CA PRO A 219 3.60 -15.69 35.25
C PRO A 219 3.06 -14.54 36.11
N ALA A 220 1.74 -14.34 36.10
CA ALA A 220 1.06 -13.26 36.80
C ALA A 220 0.55 -13.64 38.21
N GLN A 221 0.83 -14.86 38.69
CA GLN A 221 0.30 -15.37 39.95
C GLN A 221 0.67 -14.43 41.12
N GLY A 222 -0.34 -14.00 41.86
CA GLY A 222 -0.19 -13.03 42.97
C GLY A 222 0.04 -11.57 42.54
N MET A 223 0.05 -11.28 41.23
CA MET A 223 0.24 -9.93 40.69
C MET A 223 -1.00 -9.39 39.96
N LEU A 224 -1.64 -10.20 39.11
CA LEU A 224 -2.78 -9.85 38.27
C LEU A 224 -3.73 -11.05 38.14
N GLU A 225 -5.01 -10.85 38.44
CA GLU A 225 -6.05 -11.89 38.35
C GLU A 225 -6.78 -11.82 37.00
N TYR A 226 -7.11 -12.98 36.42
CA TYR A 226 -7.85 -13.08 35.16
C TYR A 226 -9.16 -13.82 35.38
N GLU A 227 -10.26 -13.27 34.87
CA GLU A 227 -11.53 -13.99 34.81
C GLU A 227 -11.49 -15.11 33.75
N GLU A 228 -12.31 -16.16 33.92
CA GLU A 228 -12.39 -17.27 32.95
C GLU A 228 -12.79 -16.80 31.55
N ASP A 229 -13.67 -15.79 31.44
CA ASP A 229 -14.06 -15.22 30.15
C ASP A 229 -12.94 -14.39 29.51
N ALA A 230 -12.08 -13.78 30.32
CA ALA A 230 -10.90 -13.08 29.83
C ALA A 230 -9.86 -14.06 29.29
N ILE A 231 -9.62 -15.19 29.99
CA ILE A 231 -8.72 -16.25 29.54
C ILE A 231 -9.21 -16.83 28.21
N ARG A 232 -10.52 -17.10 28.09
CA ARG A 232 -11.14 -17.55 26.84
C ARG A 232 -10.96 -16.53 25.72
N ALA A 233 -11.20 -15.25 25.98
CA ALA A 233 -11.01 -14.19 24.98
C ALA A 233 -9.54 -14.06 24.52
N ILE A 234 -8.56 -14.22 25.43
CA ILE A 234 -7.13 -14.22 25.08
C ILE A 234 -6.82 -15.41 24.17
N PHE A 235 -7.33 -16.60 24.50
CA PHE A 235 -7.15 -17.79 23.67
C PHE A 235 -7.86 -17.67 22.31
N GLU A 236 -9.06 -17.10 22.25
CA GLU A 236 -9.77 -16.82 21.00
C GLU A 236 -8.94 -15.91 20.08
N LEU A 237 -8.32 -14.86 20.65
CA LEU A 237 -7.48 -13.91 19.90
C LEU A 237 -6.14 -14.51 19.45
N SER A 238 -5.46 -15.24 20.34
CA SER A 238 -4.10 -15.75 20.09
C SER A 238 -4.08 -17.13 19.43
N SER A 239 -5.17 -17.89 19.56
CA SER A 239 -5.29 -19.29 19.17
C SER A 239 -4.19 -20.18 19.76
N GLY A 240 -3.75 -19.84 20.99
CA GLY A 240 -2.65 -20.53 21.67
C GLY A 240 -1.26 -20.22 21.13
N HIS A 241 -1.12 -19.20 20.27
CA HIS A 241 0.19 -18.76 19.79
C HIS A 241 0.98 -18.12 20.95
N PRO A 242 2.16 -18.66 21.36
CA PRO A 242 2.85 -18.21 22.56
C PRO A 242 3.20 -16.73 22.56
N TYR A 243 3.76 -16.23 21.45
CA TYR A 243 4.15 -14.82 21.31
C TYR A 243 2.95 -13.87 21.43
N PHE A 244 1.84 -14.13 20.71
CA PHE A 244 0.65 -13.29 20.78
C PHE A 244 -0.06 -13.41 22.12
N THR A 245 -0.11 -14.60 22.72
CA THR A 245 -0.64 -14.78 24.09
C THR A 245 0.13 -13.92 25.08
N GLN A 246 1.46 -13.99 25.06
CA GLN A 246 2.29 -13.16 25.93
C GLN A 246 2.17 -11.67 25.62
N ALA A 247 2.03 -11.28 24.35
CA ALA A 247 1.88 -9.87 23.98
C ALA A 247 0.54 -9.27 24.42
N ILE A 248 -0.56 -10.00 24.27
CA ILE A 248 -1.88 -9.60 24.79
C ILE A 248 -1.77 -9.44 26.32
N CYS A 249 -1.21 -10.44 27.00
CA CYS A 249 -1.04 -10.41 28.45
C CYS A 249 -0.10 -9.29 28.93
N PHE A 250 0.97 -9.02 28.18
CA PHE A 250 1.90 -7.94 28.43
C PHE A 250 1.19 -6.58 28.40
N ASN A 251 0.38 -6.33 27.36
CA ASN A 251 -0.37 -5.10 27.23
C ASN A 251 -1.47 -4.96 28.28
N LEU A 252 -2.16 -6.05 28.62
CA LEU A 252 -3.15 -6.10 29.71
C LEU A 252 -2.50 -5.77 31.06
N PHE A 253 -1.31 -6.29 31.34
CA PHE A 253 -0.58 -5.96 32.56
C PHE A 253 -0.19 -4.48 32.62
N LEU A 254 0.22 -3.89 31.49
CA LEU A 254 0.49 -2.45 31.42
C LEU A 254 -0.78 -1.62 31.66
N GLN A 255 -1.91 -2.00 31.06
CA GLN A 255 -3.20 -1.34 31.28
C GLN A 255 -3.65 -1.45 32.74
N ALA A 256 -3.59 -2.64 33.33
CA ALA A 256 -3.87 -2.90 34.74
C ALA A 256 -3.03 -2.01 35.67
N LYS A 257 -1.72 -1.88 35.36
CA LYS A 257 -0.80 -1.03 36.10
C LYS A 257 -1.15 0.45 36.01
N ILE A 258 -1.54 0.94 34.82
CA ILE A 258 -1.93 2.34 34.60
C ILE A 258 -3.26 2.65 35.29
N ALA A 259 -4.26 1.78 35.12
CA ALA A 259 -5.60 1.93 35.69
C ALA A 259 -5.65 1.64 37.20
N LYS A 260 -4.61 0.98 37.74
CA LYS A 260 -4.56 0.44 39.12
C LYS A 260 -5.67 -0.59 39.41
N ILE A 261 -6.14 -1.28 38.37
CA ILE A 261 -7.12 -2.36 38.45
C ILE A 261 -6.38 -3.67 38.20
N TRP A 262 -6.34 -4.57 39.19
CA TRP A 262 -5.55 -5.81 39.15
C TRP A 262 -6.41 -7.06 38.88
N LYS A 263 -7.49 -6.86 38.13
CA LYS A 263 -8.39 -7.91 37.64
C LYS A 263 -8.67 -7.65 36.17
N VAL A 264 -8.55 -8.67 35.33
CA VAL A 264 -8.77 -8.59 33.88
C VAL A 264 -10.09 -9.26 33.52
N THR A 265 -10.94 -8.53 32.81
CA THR A 265 -12.24 -8.98 32.27
C THR A 265 -12.15 -9.19 30.75
N ARG A 266 -13.15 -9.83 30.14
CA ARG A 266 -13.25 -9.95 28.68
C ARG A 266 -13.26 -8.58 27.98
N SER A 267 -13.94 -7.59 28.57
CA SER A 267 -13.99 -6.24 28.01
C SER A 267 -12.61 -5.58 27.97
N ASP A 268 -11.74 -5.86 28.95
CA ASP A 268 -10.36 -5.34 28.94
C ASP A 268 -9.55 -5.96 27.78
N VAL A 269 -9.76 -7.26 27.53
CA VAL A 269 -9.13 -7.99 26.42
C VAL A 269 -9.59 -7.44 25.07
N GLU A 270 -10.89 -7.20 24.91
CA GLU A 270 -11.44 -6.63 23.67
C GLU A 270 -10.97 -5.18 23.46
N GLY A 271 -10.84 -4.39 24.53
CA GLY A 271 -10.40 -3.00 24.46
C GLY A 271 -8.91 -2.78 24.16
N ILE A 272 -8.07 -3.81 24.25
CA ILE A 272 -6.62 -3.72 24.02
C ILE A 272 -6.17 -4.27 22.65
N VAL A 273 -7.10 -4.76 21.82
CA VAL A 273 -6.77 -5.45 20.57
C VAL A 273 -5.97 -4.56 19.62
N ASP A 274 -6.44 -3.36 19.31
CA ASP A 274 -5.78 -2.46 18.35
C ASP A 274 -4.36 -2.07 18.82
N LYS A 275 -4.24 -1.71 20.11
CA LYS A 275 -2.94 -1.43 20.72
C LYS A 275 -2.01 -2.65 20.75
N THR A 276 -2.57 -3.85 20.89
CA THR A 276 -1.78 -5.08 20.81
C THR A 276 -1.25 -5.27 19.39
N ILE A 277 -2.10 -5.09 18.37
CA ILE A 277 -1.70 -5.13 16.96
C ILE A 277 -0.58 -4.13 16.69
N GLU A 278 -0.70 -2.89 17.13
CA GLU A 278 0.36 -1.86 17.02
C GLU A 278 1.66 -2.32 17.71
N SER A 279 1.57 -2.83 18.95
CA SER A 279 2.76 -3.22 19.72
C SER A 279 3.51 -4.43 19.15
N VAL A 280 2.82 -5.31 18.42
CA VAL A 280 3.39 -6.52 17.82
C VAL A 280 3.50 -6.45 16.30
N GLU A 281 3.30 -5.27 15.70
CA GLU A 281 3.38 -5.08 14.26
C GLU A 281 4.68 -5.66 13.66
N PRO A 282 5.88 -5.47 14.24
CA PRO A 282 7.10 -6.10 13.73
C PRO A 282 7.05 -7.65 13.69
N GLY A 283 6.26 -8.27 14.57
CA GLY A 283 6.00 -9.70 14.58
C GLY A 283 4.96 -10.12 13.54
N LEU A 284 3.93 -9.31 13.34
CA LEU A 284 2.83 -9.53 12.39
C LEU A 284 3.27 -9.37 10.93
N VAL A 285 4.16 -8.42 10.65
CA VAL A 285 4.79 -8.19 9.33
C VAL A 285 5.33 -9.49 8.72
N GLY A 286 5.88 -10.39 9.54
CA GLY A 286 6.38 -11.69 9.09
C GLY A 286 5.32 -12.61 8.45
N PHE A 287 4.04 -12.44 8.78
CA PHE A 287 2.93 -13.20 8.20
C PHE A 287 2.57 -12.75 6.77
N TRP A 288 3.13 -11.64 6.29
CA TRP A 288 2.81 -11.08 4.98
C TRP A 288 3.98 -11.02 4.01
N TYR A 289 5.15 -10.56 4.45
CA TYR A 289 6.23 -10.22 3.51
C TYR A 289 6.81 -11.43 2.75
N GLY A 290 6.69 -12.64 3.30
CA GLY A 290 7.14 -13.88 2.64
C GLY A 290 6.12 -14.55 1.72
N LEU A 291 4.89 -14.03 1.62
CA LEU A 291 3.83 -14.62 0.80
C LEU A 291 3.92 -14.17 -0.66
N SER A 292 3.57 -15.06 -1.59
CA SER A 292 3.36 -14.74 -3.00
C SER A 292 2.21 -13.75 -3.19
N VAL A 293 2.06 -13.17 -4.38
CA VAL A 293 0.94 -12.28 -4.69
C VAL A 293 -0.39 -13.01 -4.53
N ASP A 294 -0.49 -14.24 -5.02
CA ASP A 294 -1.70 -15.07 -4.92
C ASP A 294 -2.04 -15.38 -3.46
N GLU A 295 -1.03 -15.78 -2.67
CA GLU A 295 -1.19 -16.05 -1.24
C GLU A 295 -1.65 -14.80 -0.48
N LYS A 296 -1.08 -13.62 -0.78
CA LYS A 296 -1.51 -12.34 -0.18
C LYS A 296 -2.98 -12.05 -0.47
N VAL A 297 -3.42 -12.26 -1.71
CA VAL A 297 -4.81 -12.01 -2.12
C VAL A 297 -5.75 -12.98 -1.43
N VAL A 298 -5.43 -14.27 -1.44
CA VAL A 298 -6.25 -15.30 -0.77
C VAL A 298 -6.30 -15.05 0.73
N PHE A 299 -5.18 -14.70 1.37
CA PHE A 299 -5.14 -14.48 2.81
C PHE A 299 -6.00 -13.30 3.23
N SER A 300 -5.94 -12.18 2.49
CA SER A 300 -6.84 -11.05 2.67
C SER A 300 -8.30 -11.41 2.36
N ALA A 301 -8.56 -12.26 1.36
CA ALA A 301 -9.92 -12.66 0.98
C ALA A 301 -10.59 -13.51 2.07
N VAL A 302 -9.87 -14.50 2.60
CA VAL A 302 -10.34 -15.33 3.70
C VAL A 302 -10.51 -14.50 4.96
N ALA A 303 -9.61 -13.55 5.25
CA ALA A 303 -9.72 -12.67 6.41
C ALA A 303 -10.97 -11.76 6.36
N GLU A 304 -11.27 -11.17 5.19
CA GLU A 304 -12.46 -10.34 4.99
C GLU A 304 -13.73 -11.20 4.97
N GLY A 305 -13.71 -12.35 4.30
CA GLY A 305 -14.83 -13.31 4.29
C GLY A 305 -15.19 -13.79 5.70
N GLN A 306 -14.18 -14.08 6.51
CA GLN A 306 -14.36 -14.45 7.92
C GLN A 306 -14.96 -13.32 8.75
N LYS A 307 -14.51 -12.07 8.55
CA LYS A 307 -15.11 -10.90 9.19
C LYS A 307 -16.60 -10.77 8.84
N ILE A 308 -16.94 -10.85 7.55
CA ILE A 308 -18.32 -10.73 7.06
C ILE A 308 -19.19 -11.83 7.65
N ALA A 309 -18.71 -13.08 7.69
CA ALA A 309 -19.45 -14.20 8.27
C ALA A 309 -19.73 -14.00 9.77
N ILE A 310 -18.75 -13.50 10.53
CA ILE A 310 -18.89 -13.19 11.96
C ILE A 310 -19.91 -12.05 12.16
N GLU A 311 -19.78 -10.93 11.43
CA GLU A 311 -20.68 -9.77 11.55
C GLU A 311 -22.12 -10.10 11.17
N GLN A 312 -22.33 -10.97 10.17
CA GLN A 312 -23.66 -11.35 9.70
C GLN A 312 -24.24 -12.59 10.40
N SER A 313 -23.53 -13.19 11.37
CA SER A 313 -23.91 -14.46 12.00
C SER A 313 -24.25 -15.57 10.99
N LYS A 314 -23.50 -15.64 9.88
CA LYS A 314 -23.70 -16.61 8.80
C LYS A 314 -22.66 -17.73 8.84
N SER A 315 -22.99 -18.86 8.21
CA SER A 315 -22.00 -19.91 7.93
C SER A 315 -20.94 -19.38 6.97
N PHE A 316 -19.71 -19.85 7.16
CA PHE A 316 -18.61 -19.59 6.24
C PHE A 316 -18.96 -20.17 4.86
N PRO A 317 -18.63 -19.47 3.76
CA PRO A 317 -18.84 -20.01 2.42
C PRO A 317 -18.15 -21.36 2.22
N GLU A 318 -18.77 -22.24 1.42
CA GLU A 318 -18.16 -23.53 1.09
C GLU A 318 -16.87 -23.39 0.26
N ASP A 319 -16.85 -22.42 -0.66
CA ASP A 319 -15.63 -22.00 -1.37
C ASP A 319 -15.08 -20.72 -0.72
N PRO A 320 -13.91 -20.75 -0.08
CA PRO A 320 -13.32 -19.58 0.59
C PRO A 320 -12.97 -18.43 -0.37
N LEU A 321 -12.83 -18.72 -1.67
CA LEU A 321 -12.47 -17.75 -2.70
C LEU A 321 -13.68 -17.08 -3.35
N ILE A 322 -14.91 -17.46 -2.99
CA ILE A 322 -16.10 -16.93 -3.66
C ILE A 322 -16.22 -15.41 -3.57
N LEU A 323 -15.71 -14.82 -2.48
CA LEU A 323 -15.67 -13.37 -2.30
C LEU A 323 -14.89 -12.69 -3.42
N LEU A 324 -13.81 -13.30 -3.94
CA LEU A 324 -13.02 -12.74 -5.04
C LEU A 324 -13.85 -12.55 -6.31
N ASN A 325 -14.82 -13.44 -6.59
CA ASN A 325 -15.72 -13.30 -7.73
C ASN A 325 -16.62 -12.06 -7.60
N GLU A 326 -17.05 -11.72 -6.38
CA GLU A 326 -17.86 -10.52 -6.13
C GLU A 326 -17.08 -9.23 -6.42
N TYR A 327 -15.75 -9.29 -6.27
CA TYR A 327 -14.84 -8.21 -6.67
C TYR A 327 -14.45 -8.28 -8.15
N GLY A 328 -14.97 -9.22 -8.95
CA GLY A 328 -14.65 -9.35 -10.38
C GLY A 328 -13.31 -10.03 -10.70
N VAL A 329 -12.70 -10.69 -9.70
CA VAL A 329 -11.48 -11.50 -9.89
C VAL A 329 -11.86 -12.87 -10.45
N ILE A 330 -11.12 -13.35 -11.45
CA ILE A 330 -11.22 -14.73 -11.94
C ILE A 330 -10.36 -15.62 -11.05
N ILE A 331 -10.97 -16.63 -10.44
CA ILE A 331 -10.27 -17.63 -9.63
C ILE A 331 -9.45 -18.54 -10.55
N THR A 332 -8.13 -18.34 -10.57
CA THR A 332 -7.18 -19.16 -11.33
C THR A 332 -6.73 -20.38 -10.52
N ILE A 333 -5.97 -21.29 -11.14
CA ILE A 333 -5.41 -22.46 -10.44
C ILE A 333 -4.38 -22.03 -9.39
N GLU A 334 -3.62 -20.98 -9.65
CA GLU A 334 -2.63 -20.40 -8.74
C GLU A 334 -3.28 -19.89 -7.45
N LEU A 335 -4.45 -19.23 -7.55
CA LEU A 335 -5.23 -18.79 -6.39
C LEU A 335 -5.77 -19.98 -5.57
N ARG A 336 -6.19 -21.07 -6.22
CA ARG A 336 -6.63 -22.29 -5.50
C ARG A 336 -5.46 -22.98 -4.80
N GLU A 337 -4.31 -23.07 -5.45
CA GLU A 337 -3.10 -23.64 -4.86
C GLU A 337 -2.56 -22.76 -3.72
N ALA A 338 -2.71 -21.43 -3.82
CA ALA A 338 -2.36 -20.51 -2.75
C ALA A 338 -3.19 -20.74 -1.48
N ALA A 339 -4.49 -21.03 -1.59
CA ALA A 339 -5.33 -21.37 -0.43
C ALA A 339 -4.83 -22.64 0.28
N LYS A 340 -4.54 -23.70 -0.48
CA LYS A 340 -3.98 -24.95 0.05
C LYS A 340 -2.63 -24.73 0.72
N LYS A 341 -1.73 -23.97 0.09
CA LYS A 341 -0.41 -23.64 0.64
C LYS A 341 -0.53 -22.91 1.97
N LEU A 342 -1.44 -21.94 2.06
CA LEU A 342 -1.68 -21.22 3.31
C LEU A 342 -2.24 -22.13 4.41
N ALA A 343 -3.11 -23.09 4.09
CA ALA A 343 -3.61 -24.08 5.05
C ALA A 343 -2.50 -25.05 5.51
N ILE A 344 -1.73 -25.62 4.58
CA ILE A 344 -0.60 -26.53 4.89
C ILE A 344 0.43 -25.83 5.79
N ASN A 345 0.74 -24.56 5.48
CA ASN A 345 1.68 -23.75 6.26
C ASN A 345 1.07 -23.22 7.58
N GLY A 346 -0.21 -23.53 7.86
CA GLY A 346 -0.91 -23.21 9.11
C GLY A 346 -1.33 -21.75 9.26
N PHE A 347 -1.35 -20.97 8.18
CA PHE A 347 -1.92 -19.62 8.16
C PHE A 347 -3.45 -19.69 8.16
N LEU A 348 -4.00 -20.66 7.43
CA LEU A 348 -5.42 -21.01 7.43
C LEU A 348 -5.65 -22.31 8.21
N ASP A 349 -6.91 -22.57 8.57
CA ASP A 349 -7.33 -23.87 9.07
C ASP A 349 -7.40 -24.93 7.96
N GLU A 350 -7.63 -26.19 8.35
CA GLU A 350 -7.72 -27.33 7.41
C GLU A 350 -8.88 -27.22 6.42
N THR A 351 -9.85 -26.33 6.68
CA THR A 351 -10.97 -26.08 5.78
C THR A 351 -10.68 -25.00 4.75
N GLU A 352 -9.53 -24.31 4.86
CA GLU A 352 -9.13 -23.15 4.05
C GLU A 352 -10.03 -21.92 4.22
N ARG A 353 -11.02 -21.96 5.12
CA ARG A 353 -12.07 -20.93 5.26
C ARG A 353 -11.82 -19.93 6.36
N ARG A 354 -10.82 -20.17 7.21
CA ARG A 354 -10.53 -19.31 8.36
C ARG A 354 -9.05 -19.06 8.51
N VAL A 355 -8.71 -17.81 8.80
CA VAL A 355 -7.41 -17.45 9.32
C VAL A 355 -7.29 -18.05 10.72
N LYS A 356 -6.25 -18.85 10.93
CA LYS A 356 -6.09 -19.67 12.14
C LYS A 356 -5.94 -18.83 13.41
N ILE A 357 -5.29 -17.66 13.30
CA ILE A 357 -5.02 -16.74 14.41
C ILE A 357 -5.87 -15.47 14.25
N GLU A 358 -6.82 -15.26 15.14
CA GLU A 358 -7.78 -14.14 15.06
C GLU A 358 -7.11 -12.76 15.12
N LEU A 359 -6.04 -12.60 15.90
CA LEU A 359 -5.26 -11.36 15.93
C LEU A 359 -4.63 -11.04 14.57
N VAL A 360 -4.15 -12.05 13.84
CA VAL A 360 -3.60 -11.90 12.48
C VAL A 360 -4.72 -11.54 11.51
N ARG A 361 -5.90 -12.16 11.62
CA ARG A 361 -7.07 -11.80 10.81
C ARG A 361 -7.45 -10.33 10.94
N ARG A 362 -7.54 -9.83 12.18
CA ARG A 362 -7.88 -8.42 12.46
C ARG A 362 -6.82 -7.48 11.88
N TRP A 363 -5.54 -7.83 12.06
CA TRP A 363 -4.44 -7.08 11.47
C TRP A 363 -4.49 -7.05 9.93
N LEU A 364 -4.80 -8.17 9.27
CA LEU A 364 -4.96 -8.24 7.81
C LEU A 364 -6.07 -7.31 7.30
N VAL A 365 -7.24 -7.34 7.94
CA VAL A 365 -8.36 -6.46 7.58
C VAL A 365 -7.97 -4.98 7.70
N GLN A 366 -7.25 -4.62 8.79
CA GLN A 366 -6.85 -3.25 9.06
C GLN A 366 -5.74 -2.74 8.12
N ASN A 367 -4.71 -3.56 7.86
CA ASN A 367 -3.47 -3.12 7.21
C ASN A 367 -3.32 -3.60 5.76
N HIS A 368 -4.00 -4.69 5.40
CA HIS A 368 -3.94 -5.34 4.10
C HIS A 368 -5.34 -5.60 3.53
N PRO A 369 -6.16 -4.54 3.35
CA PRO A 369 -7.54 -4.68 2.91
C PRO A 369 -7.62 -5.36 1.54
N LEU A 370 -8.59 -6.27 1.39
CA LEU A 370 -8.75 -7.12 0.21
C LEU A 370 -8.68 -6.35 -1.11
N LYS A 371 -9.40 -5.22 -1.21
CA LYS A 371 -9.42 -4.40 -2.44
C LYS A 371 -8.01 -3.97 -2.87
N LYS A 372 -7.12 -3.64 -1.92
CA LYS A 372 -5.72 -3.26 -2.22
C LYS A 372 -4.88 -4.48 -2.58
N ALA A 373 -5.13 -5.62 -1.96
CA ALA A 373 -4.43 -6.86 -2.29
C ALA A 373 -4.74 -7.32 -3.73
N ILE A 374 -6.00 -7.24 -4.15
CA ILE A 374 -6.47 -7.65 -5.49
C ILE A 374 -5.67 -6.98 -6.61
N TRP A 375 -5.42 -5.67 -6.52
CA TRP A 375 -4.66 -4.91 -7.53
C TRP A 375 -3.25 -5.45 -7.82
N ARG A 376 -2.69 -6.25 -6.91
CA ARG A 376 -1.38 -6.87 -7.12
C ARG A 376 -1.40 -7.97 -8.17
N LEU A 377 -2.55 -8.61 -8.42
CA LEU A 377 -2.71 -9.65 -9.44
C LEU A 377 -2.41 -9.15 -10.85
N GLU A 378 -2.56 -7.85 -11.10
CA GLU A 378 -2.26 -7.24 -12.39
C GLU A 378 -0.78 -7.37 -12.77
N LYS A 379 0.12 -7.43 -11.80
CA LYS A 379 1.56 -7.47 -12.02
C LYS A 379 2.10 -8.85 -12.40
N PHE A 380 1.24 -9.85 -12.49
CA PHE A 380 1.64 -11.19 -12.93
C PHE A 380 2.03 -11.19 -14.42
N ARG A 381 3.22 -11.74 -14.74
CA ARG A 381 3.81 -11.81 -16.10
C ARG A 381 3.96 -10.46 -16.81
N GLU A 382 4.24 -9.40 -16.05
CA GLU A 382 4.35 -8.03 -16.56
C GLU A 382 5.33 -7.89 -17.76
N GLU A 383 6.45 -8.60 -17.78
CA GLU A 383 7.41 -8.54 -18.90
C GLU A 383 6.89 -9.14 -20.22
N GLU A 384 6.07 -10.19 -20.16
CA GLU A 384 5.45 -10.81 -21.33
C GLU A 384 4.31 -9.90 -21.83
N ILE A 385 3.51 -9.38 -20.89
CA ILE A 385 2.38 -8.49 -21.17
C ILE A 385 2.84 -7.16 -21.76
N ASN A 386 3.94 -6.58 -21.29
CA ASN A 386 4.46 -5.31 -21.80
C ASN A 386 4.86 -5.40 -23.27
N ARG A 387 5.43 -6.54 -23.71
CA ARG A 387 5.78 -6.76 -25.13
C ARG A 387 4.54 -6.76 -26.02
N ILE A 388 3.50 -7.47 -25.60
CA ILE A 388 2.22 -7.53 -26.33
C ILE A 388 1.54 -6.15 -26.31
N SER A 389 1.65 -5.42 -25.20
CA SER A 389 1.09 -4.06 -25.06
C SER A 389 1.74 -3.06 -26.00
N GLU A 390 3.07 -3.09 -26.15
CA GLU A 390 3.81 -2.25 -27.10
C GLU A 390 3.40 -2.52 -28.56
N GLU A 391 3.14 -3.79 -28.90
CA GLU A 391 2.66 -4.18 -30.22
C GLU A 391 1.21 -3.73 -30.45
N ALA A 392 0.33 -3.91 -29.46
CA ALA A 392 -1.06 -3.46 -29.50
C ALA A 392 -1.17 -1.94 -29.69
N ILE A 393 -0.30 -1.15 -29.05
CA ILE A 393 -0.26 0.31 -29.21
C ILE A 393 0.10 0.70 -30.66
N LYS A 394 1.08 0.03 -31.28
CA LYS A 394 1.44 0.27 -32.69
C LYS A 394 0.28 -0.10 -33.63
N LEU A 395 -0.38 -1.22 -33.39
CA LEU A 395 -1.53 -1.67 -34.18
C LEU A 395 -2.75 -0.74 -34.06
N HIS A 396 -2.92 -0.09 -32.91
CA HIS A 396 -3.98 0.89 -32.70
C HIS A 396 -3.79 2.15 -33.56
N GLN A 397 -2.54 2.60 -33.77
CA GLN A 397 -2.22 3.74 -34.63
C GLN A 397 -2.52 3.50 -36.12
N ASP A 398 -2.53 2.22 -36.53
CA ASP A 398 -2.83 1.80 -37.91
C ASP A 398 -4.34 1.60 -38.18
N GLY A 399 -5.22 1.80 -37.19
CA GLY A 399 -6.67 1.60 -37.33
C GLY A 399 -7.12 0.14 -37.46
N LYS A 400 -6.28 -0.83 -37.10
CA LYS A 400 -6.57 -2.28 -37.19
C LYS A 400 -7.26 -2.80 -35.93
N ASN A 401 -8.53 -2.46 -35.75
CA ASN A 401 -9.27 -2.76 -34.52
C ASN A 401 -9.32 -4.25 -34.14
N GLN A 402 -9.39 -5.18 -35.10
CA GLN A 402 -9.41 -6.62 -34.79
C GLN A 402 -8.08 -7.10 -34.19
N ASN A 403 -6.95 -6.65 -34.73
CA ASN A 403 -5.63 -7.05 -34.23
C ASN A 403 -5.36 -6.52 -32.82
N VAL A 404 -5.91 -5.34 -32.47
CA VAL A 404 -5.84 -4.79 -31.11
C VAL A 404 -6.66 -5.64 -30.13
N ILE A 405 -7.85 -6.09 -30.54
CA ILE A 405 -8.68 -7.01 -29.76
C ILE A 405 -7.93 -8.32 -29.52
N ASP A 406 -7.33 -8.89 -30.56
CA ASP A 406 -6.60 -10.16 -30.47
C ASP A 406 -5.43 -10.05 -29.47
N ALA A 407 -4.67 -8.96 -29.52
CA ALA A 407 -3.58 -8.69 -28.58
C ALA A 407 -4.06 -8.50 -27.13
N TYR A 408 -5.15 -7.78 -26.91
CA TYR A 408 -5.75 -7.63 -25.59
C TYR A 408 -6.35 -8.95 -25.05
N GLU A 409 -6.94 -9.78 -25.90
CA GLU A 409 -7.37 -11.13 -25.52
C GLU A 409 -6.17 -12.03 -25.18
N GLU A 410 -5.04 -11.87 -25.86
CA GLU A 410 -3.79 -12.59 -25.54
C GLU A 410 -3.26 -12.18 -24.15
N ILE A 411 -3.25 -10.89 -23.84
CA ILE A 411 -2.90 -10.41 -22.49
C ILE A 411 -3.80 -11.06 -21.42
N LEU A 412 -5.11 -11.10 -21.65
CA LEU A 412 -6.04 -11.71 -20.70
C LEU A 412 -5.98 -13.24 -20.65
N LYS A 413 -5.44 -13.92 -21.67
CA LYS A 413 -5.11 -15.35 -21.60
C LYS A 413 -3.88 -15.59 -20.71
N LEU A 414 -2.88 -14.72 -20.78
CA LEU A 414 -1.67 -14.81 -19.94
C LEU A 414 -1.96 -14.43 -18.49
N ASN A 415 -2.76 -13.39 -18.29
CA ASN A 415 -3.20 -12.94 -16.98
C ASN A 415 -4.69 -12.55 -17.04
N PRO A 416 -5.60 -13.48 -16.67
CA PRO A 416 -7.03 -13.21 -16.61
C PRO A 416 -7.39 -12.04 -15.69
N ASN A 417 -6.53 -11.70 -14.72
CA ASN A 417 -6.69 -10.63 -13.74
C ASN A 417 -5.84 -9.39 -14.06
N HIS A 418 -5.51 -9.15 -15.33
CA HIS A 418 -4.89 -7.91 -15.79
C HIS A 418 -5.95 -6.81 -16.01
N PHE A 419 -6.21 -6.03 -14.97
CA PHE A 419 -7.40 -5.18 -14.89
C PHE A 419 -7.39 -3.98 -15.85
N SER A 420 -6.23 -3.36 -16.10
CA SER A 420 -6.14 -2.23 -17.04
C SER A 420 -6.53 -2.58 -18.48
N THR A 421 -6.35 -3.82 -18.92
CA THR A 421 -6.74 -4.28 -20.26
C THR A 421 -8.26 -4.47 -20.39
N LEU A 422 -8.98 -4.76 -19.30
CA LEU A 422 -10.41 -5.06 -19.36
C LEU A 422 -11.22 -3.91 -19.96
N ALA A 423 -11.01 -2.68 -19.45
CA ALA A 423 -11.75 -1.51 -19.91
C ALA A 423 -11.45 -1.20 -21.39
N ALA A 424 -10.18 -1.24 -21.78
CA ALA A 424 -9.74 -1.00 -23.15
C ALA A 424 -10.32 -2.05 -24.12
N LEU A 425 -10.32 -3.32 -23.73
CA LEU A 425 -10.91 -4.40 -24.53
C LEU A 425 -12.44 -4.25 -24.65
N ALA A 426 -13.12 -3.88 -23.57
CA ALA A 426 -14.56 -3.67 -23.56
C ALA A 426 -14.98 -2.52 -24.51
N GLU A 427 -14.19 -1.45 -24.54
CA GLU A 427 -14.36 -0.33 -25.47
C GLU A 427 -14.15 -0.77 -26.93
N LYS A 428 -13.09 -1.54 -27.22
CA LYS A 428 -12.85 -2.04 -28.59
C LYS A 428 -13.95 -2.97 -29.07
N TYR A 429 -14.52 -3.79 -28.18
CA TYR A 429 -15.70 -4.58 -28.52
C TYR A 429 -16.95 -3.75 -28.77
N LEU A 430 -17.10 -2.61 -28.09
CA LEU A 430 -18.18 -1.67 -28.33
C LEU A 430 -18.07 -1.03 -29.72
N GLU A 431 -16.87 -0.61 -30.13
CA GLU A 431 -16.60 0.01 -31.43
C GLU A 431 -16.97 -0.89 -32.61
N ILE A 432 -16.76 -2.21 -32.48
CA ILE A 432 -17.14 -3.20 -33.51
C ILE A 432 -18.57 -3.75 -33.34
N TYR A 433 -19.40 -3.10 -32.52
CA TYR A 433 -20.80 -3.48 -32.25
C TYR A 433 -20.98 -4.88 -31.65
N ASN A 434 -19.94 -5.44 -31.02
CA ASN A 434 -20.04 -6.70 -30.27
C ASN A 434 -20.49 -6.42 -28.82
N PHE A 435 -21.74 -6.01 -28.69
CA PHE A 435 -22.33 -5.60 -27.41
C PHE A 435 -22.28 -6.69 -26.33
N LYS A 436 -22.40 -7.97 -26.72
CA LYS A 436 -22.38 -9.07 -25.76
C LYS A 436 -21.04 -9.13 -25.01
N LYS A 437 -19.92 -9.21 -25.76
CA LYS A 437 -18.58 -9.25 -25.14
C LYS A 437 -18.25 -7.94 -24.44
N SER A 438 -18.62 -6.79 -25.03
CA SER A 438 -18.40 -5.48 -24.42
C SER A 438 -19.04 -5.37 -23.03
N LEU A 439 -20.32 -5.73 -22.91
CA LEU A 439 -21.06 -5.66 -21.64
C LEU A 439 -20.53 -6.64 -20.60
N GLU A 440 -20.18 -7.86 -21.01
CA GLU A 440 -19.60 -8.87 -20.10
C GLU A 440 -18.29 -8.38 -19.48
N ILE A 441 -17.39 -7.80 -20.29
CA ILE A 441 -16.09 -7.32 -19.82
C ILE A 441 -16.25 -6.02 -19.01
N TYR A 442 -17.11 -5.10 -19.42
CA TYR A 442 -17.38 -3.88 -18.66
C TYR A 442 -18.02 -4.16 -17.30
N GLU A 443 -18.93 -5.13 -17.22
CA GLU A 443 -19.54 -5.54 -15.95
C GLU A 443 -18.48 -6.06 -14.97
N ARG A 444 -17.54 -6.87 -15.46
CA ARG A 444 -16.40 -7.33 -14.67
C ARG A 444 -15.45 -6.19 -14.28
N ALA A 445 -15.12 -5.29 -15.22
CA ALA A 445 -14.27 -4.13 -14.94
C ALA A 445 -14.92 -3.20 -13.90
N TYR A 446 -16.23 -3.07 -13.93
CA TYR A 446 -17.02 -2.30 -12.96
C TYR A 446 -17.02 -2.94 -11.56
N GLN A 447 -17.04 -4.28 -11.45
CA GLN A 447 -16.90 -4.96 -10.15
C GLN A 447 -15.52 -4.72 -9.51
N ILE A 448 -14.45 -4.73 -10.31
CA ILE A 448 -13.08 -4.46 -9.86
C ILE A 448 -12.91 -3.01 -9.41
N ASP A 449 -13.32 -2.09 -10.28
CA ASP A 449 -13.20 -0.65 -10.05
C ASP A 449 -14.42 0.08 -10.59
N TYR A 450 -15.44 0.16 -9.74
CA TYR A 450 -16.68 0.83 -10.07
C TYR A 450 -16.47 2.33 -10.35
N ILE A 451 -15.46 2.96 -9.74
CA ILE A 451 -15.19 4.39 -9.90
C ILE A 451 -14.67 4.63 -11.31
N ARG A 452 -13.65 3.88 -11.72
CA ARG A 452 -13.00 4.07 -13.02
C ARG A 452 -13.88 3.62 -14.19
N ASN A 453 -14.69 2.59 -14.02
CA ASN A 453 -15.38 1.93 -15.12
C ASN A 453 -16.89 2.22 -15.21
N LYS A 454 -17.46 3.02 -14.29
CA LYS A 454 -18.90 3.36 -14.28
C LYS A 454 -19.36 3.91 -15.62
N GLU A 455 -18.76 5.01 -16.08
CA GLU A 455 -19.26 5.72 -17.25
C GLU A 455 -19.16 4.89 -18.53
N GLY A 456 -18.03 4.21 -18.74
CA GLY A 456 -17.84 3.30 -19.87
C GLY A 456 -18.90 2.17 -19.91
N PHE A 457 -19.22 1.60 -18.75
CA PHE A 457 -20.26 0.57 -18.66
C PHE A 457 -21.67 1.11 -18.92
N LEU A 458 -22.00 2.29 -18.38
CA LEU A 458 -23.29 2.94 -18.64
C LEU A 458 -23.47 3.26 -20.12
N LEU A 459 -22.44 3.81 -20.77
CA LEU A 459 -22.45 4.09 -22.22
C LEU A 459 -22.62 2.82 -23.05
N ALA A 460 -21.95 1.72 -22.68
CA ALA A 460 -22.09 0.44 -23.37
C ALA A 460 -23.52 -0.12 -23.27
N LEU A 461 -24.16 -0.01 -22.09
CA LEU A 461 -25.55 -0.41 -21.87
C LEU A 461 -26.52 0.43 -22.71
N GLU A 462 -26.34 1.75 -22.73
CA GLU A 462 -27.16 2.66 -23.53
C GLU A 462 -26.98 2.41 -25.04
N ALA A 463 -25.75 2.19 -25.49
CA ALA A 463 -25.45 1.87 -26.88
C ALA A 463 -26.10 0.55 -27.31
N TYR A 464 -26.06 -0.48 -26.46
CA TYR A 464 -26.75 -1.74 -26.71
C TYR A 464 -28.28 -1.59 -26.74
N GLY A 465 -28.85 -0.86 -25.78
CA GLY A 465 -30.28 -0.56 -25.76
C GLY A 465 -30.73 0.19 -27.02
N ASN A 466 -29.96 1.19 -27.45
CA ASN A 466 -30.21 1.93 -28.69
C ASN A 466 -30.12 1.05 -29.94
N ASN A 467 -29.19 0.09 -29.98
CA ASN A 467 -29.10 -0.87 -31.08
C ASN A 467 -30.34 -1.78 -31.14
N LEU A 468 -30.87 -2.22 -29.99
CA LEU A 468 -32.12 -3.00 -29.93
C LEU A 468 -33.33 -2.18 -30.41
N ILE A 469 -33.41 -0.89 -30.05
CA ILE A 469 -34.42 0.04 -30.57
C ILE A 469 -34.33 0.13 -32.09
N LYS A 470 -33.14 0.30 -32.67
CA LYS A 470 -32.94 0.33 -34.13
C LYS A 470 -33.42 -0.96 -34.81
N GLN A 471 -33.30 -2.10 -34.14
CA GLN A 471 -33.82 -3.39 -34.59
C GLN A 471 -35.32 -3.59 -34.33
N ARG A 472 -36.02 -2.58 -33.79
CA ARG A 472 -37.42 -2.63 -33.36
C ARG A 472 -37.72 -3.69 -32.27
N LYS A 473 -36.69 -4.08 -31.50
CA LYS A 473 -36.81 -5.02 -30.37
C LYS A 473 -37.08 -4.29 -29.07
N PHE A 474 -38.22 -3.60 -28.99
CA PHE A 474 -38.54 -2.68 -27.90
C PHE A 474 -38.63 -3.35 -26.53
N ILE A 475 -39.15 -4.58 -26.45
CA ILE A 475 -39.24 -5.32 -25.18
C ILE A 475 -37.84 -5.63 -24.63
N GLU A 476 -36.94 -6.14 -25.48
CA GLU A 476 -35.55 -6.44 -25.09
C GLU A 476 -34.78 -5.16 -24.74
N ALA A 477 -35.06 -4.05 -25.45
CA ALA A 477 -34.40 -2.76 -25.23
C ALA A 477 -34.66 -2.16 -23.84
N LYS A 478 -35.70 -2.58 -23.11
CA LYS A 478 -35.97 -2.09 -21.75
C LYS A 478 -34.86 -2.48 -20.77
N ALA A 479 -34.36 -3.70 -20.85
CA ALA A 479 -33.47 -4.25 -19.83
C ALA A 479 -32.14 -3.47 -19.66
N PRO A 480 -31.44 -3.07 -20.74
CA PRO A 480 -30.23 -2.26 -20.62
C PRO A 480 -30.47 -0.91 -19.95
N PHE A 481 -31.52 -0.17 -20.34
CA PHE A 481 -31.83 1.13 -19.73
C PHE A 481 -32.31 1.02 -18.28
N GLN A 482 -33.03 -0.06 -17.93
CA GLN A 482 -33.36 -0.35 -16.53
C GLN A 482 -32.11 -0.64 -15.70
N LYS A 483 -31.11 -1.35 -16.25
CA LYS A 483 -29.82 -1.59 -15.60
C LYS A 483 -29.05 -0.28 -15.42
N VAL A 484 -29.07 0.61 -16.41
CA VAL A 484 -28.50 1.97 -16.29
C VAL A 484 -29.12 2.73 -15.11
N LEU A 485 -30.45 2.74 -14.98
CA LEU A 485 -31.13 3.43 -13.86
C LEU A 485 -30.93 2.75 -12.50
N LYS A 486 -30.60 1.46 -12.45
CA LYS A 486 -30.18 0.80 -11.20
C LYS A 486 -28.81 1.28 -10.73
N ILE A 487 -27.91 1.61 -11.66
CA ILE A 487 -26.56 2.08 -11.37
C ILE A 487 -26.54 3.62 -11.17
N GLU A 488 -27.36 4.35 -11.92
CA GLU A 488 -27.47 5.81 -11.90
C GLU A 488 -28.93 6.24 -12.10
N ALA A 489 -29.65 6.38 -10.98
CA ALA A 489 -31.11 6.58 -10.96
C ALA A 489 -31.57 7.90 -11.62
N ASP A 490 -30.71 8.90 -11.70
CA ASP A 490 -30.98 10.22 -12.27
C ASP A 490 -30.54 10.39 -13.72
N ARG A 491 -30.01 9.34 -14.37
CA ARG A 491 -29.56 9.39 -15.77
C ARG A 491 -30.71 9.65 -16.76
N GLU A 492 -30.88 10.92 -17.15
CA GLU A 492 -32.01 11.39 -17.96
C GLU A 492 -32.09 10.73 -19.35
N SER A 493 -30.95 10.39 -19.96
CA SER A 493 -30.88 9.66 -21.23
C SER A 493 -31.63 8.33 -21.17
N ALA A 494 -31.44 7.54 -20.10
CA ALA A 494 -32.10 6.26 -19.92
C ALA A 494 -33.58 6.41 -19.57
N LYS A 495 -33.95 7.41 -18.76
CA LYS A 495 -35.37 7.71 -18.46
C LYS A 495 -36.14 8.10 -19.72
N TYR A 496 -35.55 8.96 -20.55
CA TYR A 496 -36.12 9.38 -21.82
C TYR A 496 -36.34 8.18 -22.75
N LYS A 497 -35.31 7.34 -22.91
CA LYS A 497 -35.40 6.14 -23.76
C LYS A 497 -36.41 5.11 -23.29
N LEU A 498 -36.58 4.92 -21.98
CA LEU A 498 -37.62 4.02 -21.46
C LEU A 498 -39.04 4.51 -21.79
N ARG A 499 -39.31 5.81 -21.69
CA ARG A 499 -40.62 6.38 -22.07
C ARG A 499 -40.89 6.22 -23.57
N GLU A 500 -39.87 6.42 -24.41
CA GLU A 500 -39.96 6.21 -25.85
C GLU A 500 -40.30 4.74 -26.18
N ILE A 501 -39.58 3.80 -25.55
CA ILE A 501 -39.83 2.36 -25.69
C ILE A 501 -41.26 1.99 -25.26
N GLU A 502 -41.75 2.56 -24.16
CA GLU A 502 -43.09 2.29 -23.63
C GLU A 502 -44.19 2.77 -24.58
N ALA A 503 -44.05 3.95 -25.15
CA ALA A 503 -45.00 4.49 -26.13
C ALA A 503 -45.08 3.61 -27.40
N GLU A 504 -43.94 3.14 -27.90
CA GLU A 504 -43.87 2.26 -29.09
C GLU A 504 -44.51 0.89 -28.83
N ILE A 505 -44.28 0.29 -27.65
CA ILE A 505 -44.92 -0.98 -27.28
C ILE A 505 -46.44 -0.81 -27.21
N GLU A 506 -46.92 0.27 -26.58
CA GLU A 506 -48.36 0.55 -26.49
C GLU A 506 -49.00 0.75 -27.88
N GLN A 507 -48.27 1.37 -28.81
CA GLN A 507 -48.72 1.56 -30.18
C GLN A 507 -48.77 0.23 -30.96
N GLN A 508 -47.77 -0.64 -30.81
CA GLN A 508 -47.77 -1.97 -31.43
C GLN A 508 -48.97 -2.81 -30.94
N GLU A 509 -49.22 -2.83 -29.63
CA GLU A 509 -50.37 -3.54 -29.06
C GLU A 509 -51.71 -3.01 -29.57
N LYS A 510 -51.83 -1.69 -29.79
CA LYS A 510 -53.03 -1.08 -30.37
C LYS A 510 -53.25 -1.51 -31.82
N LEU A 511 -52.21 -1.50 -32.65
CA LEU A 511 -52.29 -1.96 -34.04
C LEU A 511 -52.68 -3.43 -34.14
N GLU A 512 -52.06 -4.30 -33.33
CA GLU A 512 -52.37 -5.73 -33.31
C GLU A 512 -53.83 -6.00 -32.92
N LYS A 513 -54.35 -5.30 -31.90
CA LYS A 513 -55.77 -5.38 -31.50
C LYS A 513 -56.70 -4.93 -32.63
N GLN A 514 -56.36 -3.85 -33.33
CA GLN A 514 -57.16 -3.33 -34.42
C GLN A 514 -57.17 -4.27 -35.64
N GLN A 515 -56.02 -4.89 -35.94
CA GLN A 515 -55.88 -5.85 -37.03
C GLN A 515 -56.61 -7.17 -36.73
N ALA A 516 -56.57 -7.64 -35.48
CA ALA A 516 -57.36 -8.77 -35.02
C ALA A 516 -58.88 -8.52 -35.11
N GLN A 517 -59.34 -7.30 -34.79
CA GLN A 517 -60.74 -6.90 -34.94
C GLN A 517 -61.18 -6.88 -36.40
N ILE A 518 -60.36 -6.34 -37.31
CA ILE A 518 -60.63 -6.35 -38.76
C ILE A 518 -60.74 -7.79 -39.28
N TYR A 519 -59.83 -8.67 -38.85
CA TYR A 519 -59.85 -10.08 -39.24
C TYR A 519 -61.12 -10.80 -38.77
N GLN A 520 -61.55 -10.55 -37.52
CA GLN A 520 -62.81 -11.09 -37.00
C GLN A 520 -64.03 -10.54 -37.76
N GLN A 521 -64.01 -9.29 -38.19
CA GLN A 521 -65.09 -8.69 -38.97
C GLN A 521 -65.18 -9.26 -40.40
N GLN A 522 -64.03 -9.55 -41.02
CA GLN A 522 -63.97 -10.18 -42.36
C GLN A 522 -64.44 -11.64 -42.34
N LEU A 523 -64.07 -12.40 -41.29
CA LEU A 523 -64.57 -13.76 -41.05
C LEU A 523 -66.10 -13.79 -40.87
N LYS A 524 -66.68 -12.83 -40.13
CA LYS A 524 -68.13 -12.72 -39.94
C LYS A 524 -68.91 -12.32 -41.22
N LYS A 525 -68.26 -11.68 -42.19
CA LYS A 525 -68.87 -11.26 -43.47
C LYS A 525 -68.74 -12.30 -44.61
N GLY A 526 -68.15 -13.47 -44.35
CA GLY A 526 -68.02 -14.53 -45.36
C GLY A 526 -67.07 -14.22 -46.53
N LEU A 527 -66.26 -13.16 -46.42
CA LEU A 527 -65.35 -12.68 -47.47
C LEU A 527 -63.99 -13.43 -47.51
N VAL A 528 -63.75 -14.33 -46.56
CA VAL A 528 -62.54 -15.17 -46.47
C VAL A 528 -62.98 -16.59 -46.04
N THR A 529 -62.75 -17.59 -46.88
CA THR A 529 -62.95 -19.01 -46.55
C THR A 529 -61.71 -19.57 -45.84
N ILE A 530 -61.91 -20.47 -44.87
CA ILE A 530 -60.82 -21.01 -44.02
C ILE A 530 -59.70 -21.67 -44.86
N GLU A 531 -60.01 -22.14 -46.08
CA GLU A 531 -59.03 -22.72 -47.01
C GLU A 531 -58.05 -21.70 -47.61
N SER A 532 -58.40 -20.41 -47.73
CA SER A 532 -57.48 -19.39 -48.26
C SER A 532 -56.37 -18.98 -47.27
N LEU A 533 -56.43 -19.47 -46.03
CA LEU A 533 -55.43 -19.23 -44.99
C LEU A 533 -54.29 -20.25 -45.00
N GLN A 534 -54.40 -21.36 -45.75
CA GLN A 534 -53.40 -22.42 -45.75
C GLN A 534 -52.25 -22.22 -46.76
N ASN A 535 -52.33 -21.23 -47.65
CA ASN A 535 -51.38 -21.12 -48.78
C ASN A 535 -50.55 -19.83 -48.84
N GLN A 536 -50.47 -19.05 -47.76
CA GLN A 536 -49.41 -18.04 -47.60
C GLN A 536 -48.38 -18.53 -46.58
N LYS A 537 -47.16 -18.76 -47.06
CA LYS A 537 -46.05 -19.29 -46.28
C LYS A 537 -45.68 -18.37 -45.11
N ALA A 538 -45.52 -19.03 -43.96
CA ALA A 538 -44.56 -18.77 -42.89
C ALA A 538 -44.64 -17.41 -42.16
N LEU A 539 -45.70 -17.19 -41.41
CA LEU A 539 -45.65 -16.72 -40.02
C LEU A 539 -47.08 -16.88 -39.47
N ILE A 540 -47.24 -17.13 -38.17
CA ILE A 540 -48.54 -17.28 -37.47
C ILE A 540 -49.09 -18.72 -37.39
N ARG A 541 -48.51 -19.51 -36.48
CA ARG A 541 -49.21 -20.25 -35.38
C ARG A 541 -48.15 -20.76 -34.40
N PRO A 542 -48.32 -20.62 -33.06
CA PRO A 542 -49.53 -21.07 -32.35
C PRO A 542 -49.98 -20.15 -31.19
N VAL A 543 -50.21 -18.85 -31.39
CA VAL A 543 -50.76 -17.97 -30.31
C VAL A 543 -52.29 -17.89 -30.34
N ILE A 544 -52.91 -18.03 -31.51
CA ILE A 544 -54.36 -17.77 -31.69
C ILE A 544 -55.25 -18.98 -31.33
N LEU A 545 -54.70 -20.21 -31.26
CA LEU A 545 -55.47 -21.38 -30.79
C LEU A 545 -55.39 -21.60 -29.27
N GLY A 546 -54.35 -21.07 -28.60
CA GLY A 546 -54.19 -21.19 -27.14
C GLY A 546 -55.07 -20.23 -26.34
N LEU A 547 -55.44 -19.08 -26.93
CA LEU A 547 -56.22 -18.04 -26.24
C LEU A 547 -57.75 -18.24 -26.29
N ILE A 548 -58.25 -19.27 -26.99
CA ILE A 548 -59.69 -19.56 -27.09
C ILE A 548 -60.12 -20.73 -26.17
N LEU A 549 -59.18 -21.46 -25.55
CA LEU A 549 -59.49 -22.64 -24.71
C LEU A 549 -59.04 -22.56 -23.23
N LEU A 550 -58.52 -21.43 -22.76
CA LEU A 550 -58.16 -21.21 -21.34
C LEU A 550 -58.83 -19.97 -20.73
N GLY A 551 -60.06 -19.70 -21.15
CA GLY A 551 -61.02 -18.96 -20.33
C GLY A 551 -61.64 -19.94 -19.34
N ILE A 552 -61.54 -19.64 -18.04
CA ILE A 552 -61.95 -20.40 -16.84
C ILE A 552 -60.78 -21.15 -16.18
N SER A 553 -60.20 -20.52 -15.14
CA SER A 553 -59.52 -21.11 -13.96
C SER A 553 -58.08 -20.71 -13.59
N ILE A 554 -57.64 -19.44 -13.73
CA ILE A 554 -56.57 -18.88 -12.84
C ILE A 554 -56.86 -17.39 -12.56
N GLY A 555 -57.84 -17.15 -11.69
CA GLY A 555 -58.23 -15.82 -11.24
C GLY A 555 -58.45 -15.81 -9.73
N SER A 556 -57.41 -16.11 -8.94
CA SER A 556 -57.53 -16.08 -7.46
C SER A 556 -56.26 -15.78 -6.65
N ILE A 557 -55.05 -15.57 -7.22
CA ILE A 557 -53.83 -15.39 -6.40
C ILE A 557 -53.12 -14.03 -6.61
N ALA A 558 -53.39 -13.29 -7.68
CA ALA A 558 -52.72 -12.01 -7.94
C ALA A 558 -53.39 -10.78 -7.30
N VAL A 559 -54.67 -10.86 -6.87
CA VAL A 559 -55.42 -9.70 -6.37
C VAL A 559 -55.36 -9.54 -4.84
N TYR A 560 -54.98 -10.58 -4.08
CA TYR A 560 -54.91 -10.49 -2.61
C TYR A 560 -53.64 -9.78 -2.08
N ARG A 561 -52.58 -9.65 -2.89
CA ARG A 561 -51.34 -8.94 -2.47
C ARG A 561 -51.36 -7.42 -2.67
N PHE A 562 -52.36 -6.87 -3.36
CA PHE A 562 -52.39 -5.45 -3.70
C PHE A 562 -53.44 -4.61 -2.94
N SER A 563 -54.43 -5.20 -2.26
CA SER A 563 -55.55 -4.44 -1.67
C SER A 563 -55.53 -4.19 -0.15
N THR A 564 -54.56 -4.70 0.62
CA THR A 564 -54.44 -4.37 2.05
C THR A 564 -53.69 -3.06 2.28
N SER A 565 -54.24 -2.15 3.09
CA SER A 565 -53.57 -0.92 3.58
C SER A 565 -52.56 -1.26 4.68
N CYS A 566 -51.40 -0.59 4.69
CA CYS A 566 -50.40 -0.70 5.77
C CYS A 566 -50.77 0.24 6.93
N ASP A 567 -50.34 -0.09 8.15
CA ASP A 567 -50.53 0.76 9.35
C ASP A 567 -49.72 2.07 9.25
N GLU A 568 -50.12 3.08 10.03
CA GLU A 568 -49.51 4.43 10.00
C GLU A 568 -47.98 4.39 10.18
N GLY A 569 -47.27 4.88 9.16
CA GLY A 569 -45.81 5.00 9.13
C GLY A 569 -45.08 4.00 8.21
N GLN A 570 -45.78 3.08 7.54
CA GLN A 570 -45.18 2.12 6.59
C GLN A 570 -45.64 2.35 5.13
N GLN A 571 -44.76 2.06 4.15
CA GLN A 571 -45.13 2.02 2.72
C GLN A 571 -44.78 0.66 2.09
N LYS A 572 -45.50 0.28 1.02
CA LYS A 572 -45.27 -0.99 0.29
C LYS A 572 -44.02 -0.88 -0.59
N VAL A 573 -43.08 -1.79 -0.37
CA VAL A 573 -41.94 -2.04 -1.29
C VAL A 573 -41.94 -3.55 -1.60
N ASP A 574 -41.93 -3.90 -2.89
CA ASP A 574 -42.03 -5.29 -3.41
C ASP A 574 -43.18 -6.13 -2.82
N GLY A 575 -44.32 -5.48 -2.54
CA GLY A 575 -45.54 -6.16 -2.08
C GLY A 575 -45.54 -6.51 -0.58
N SER A 576 -44.61 -5.98 0.21
CA SER A 576 -44.60 -6.09 1.68
C SER A 576 -44.45 -4.71 2.34
N CYS A 577 -45.05 -4.49 3.52
CA CYS A 577 -44.95 -3.23 4.27
C CYS A 577 -43.62 -3.21 5.04
N GLY A 578 -42.81 -2.16 4.89
CA GLY A 578 -41.52 -2.00 5.57
C GLY A 578 -41.17 -0.54 5.90
N TYR A 579 -40.25 -0.35 6.86
CA TYR A 579 -39.76 0.98 7.28
C TYR A 579 -38.50 1.39 6.51
N LYS A 580 -38.36 2.68 6.19
CA LYS A 580 -37.23 3.27 5.45
C LYS A 580 -35.87 2.98 6.13
N GLN A 581 -34.97 2.30 5.40
CA GLN A 581 -33.53 2.51 5.57
C GLN A 581 -33.07 3.56 4.55
N ASN A 582 -32.52 4.67 5.05
CA ASN A 582 -31.90 5.70 4.23
C ASN A 582 -30.58 5.15 3.64
N SER A 583 -30.61 4.65 2.40
CA SER A 583 -29.40 4.51 1.59
C SER A 583 -29.16 5.81 0.84
N PHE A 584 -28.21 6.60 1.34
CA PHE A 584 -27.59 7.69 0.60
C PHE A 584 -27.02 7.14 -0.72
N ILE A 585 -27.45 7.71 -1.84
CA ILE A 585 -26.78 7.58 -3.13
C ILE A 585 -26.07 8.91 -3.39
N PRO A 586 -24.73 8.96 -3.51
CA PRO A 586 -24.08 10.07 -4.18
C PRO A 586 -23.64 9.65 -5.58
N ASN A 587 -24.19 10.35 -6.57
CA ASN A 587 -23.67 10.41 -7.92
C ASN A 587 -22.31 11.11 -8.00
N ASN A 588 -21.59 10.81 -9.09
CA ASN A 588 -20.27 11.32 -9.53
C ASN A 588 -19.02 10.89 -8.75
N ILE A 589 -18.45 9.73 -9.11
CA ILE A 589 -17.02 9.48 -8.92
C ILE A 589 -16.34 9.27 -10.28
N GLN A 590 -15.87 10.37 -10.88
CA GLN A 590 -14.70 10.38 -11.77
C GLN A 590 -14.08 11.78 -11.91
N SER A 591 -14.06 12.54 -10.81
CA SER A 591 -13.29 13.79 -10.75
C SER A 591 -12.14 13.63 -9.76
N ASN A 592 -10.92 13.63 -10.29
CA ASN A 592 -9.68 13.79 -9.53
C ASN A 592 -9.46 15.26 -9.10
N ILE A 593 -10.49 16.12 -9.22
CA ILE A 593 -10.48 17.53 -8.87
C ILE A 593 -11.67 17.79 -7.95
N SER A 594 -11.45 18.53 -6.86
CA SER A 594 -12.52 18.92 -5.95
C SER A 594 -12.36 20.33 -5.41
N SER A 595 -13.47 21.04 -5.28
CA SER A 595 -13.57 22.31 -4.53
C SER A 595 -14.25 22.17 -3.17
N GLY A 596 -14.62 20.95 -2.76
CA GLY A 596 -15.43 20.69 -1.57
C GLY A 596 -16.58 19.72 -1.78
N ASP A 597 -16.73 19.19 -2.99
CA ASP A 597 -17.73 18.20 -3.39
C ASP A 597 -17.29 16.75 -3.14
N ARG A 598 -16.08 16.49 -2.67
CA ARG A 598 -15.60 15.14 -2.31
C ARG A 598 -14.32 15.28 -1.48
N THR A 599 -13.90 14.21 -0.80
CA THR A 599 -12.53 14.14 -0.27
C THR A 599 -11.63 13.47 -1.30
N LEU A 600 -10.38 13.91 -1.37
CA LEU A 600 -9.28 13.24 -2.08
C LEU A 600 -8.38 12.44 -1.11
N PHE A 601 -8.64 12.52 0.19
CA PHE A 601 -7.93 11.81 1.26
C PHE A 601 -8.88 10.89 2.05
N PHE A 602 -9.47 9.90 1.36
CA PHE A 602 -10.43 8.92 1.94
C PHE A 602 -9.91 8.18 3.17
N SER A 603 -8.58 8.08 3.31
CA SER A 603 -7.90 7.43 4.43
C SER A 603 -7.80 8.31 5.69
N ILE A 604 -8.32 9.54 5.65
CA ILE A 604 -8.49 10.41 6.82
C ILE A 604 -9.98 10.39 7.20
N PRO A 605 -10.38 9.71 8.28
CA PRO A 605 -11.77 9.72 8.71
C PRO A 605 -12.13 11.08 9.32
N ASN A 606 -13.21 11.70 8.84
CA ASN A 606 -13.76 12.92 9.44
C ASN A 606 -15.25 13.04 9.09
N THR A 607 -16.13 12.65 10.01
CA THR A 607 -17.59 12.62 9.78
C THR A 607 -18.16 14.01 9.47
N TYR A 608 -17.66 15.06 10.12
CA TYR A 608 -18.11 16.43 9.88
C TYR A 608 -17.69 16.93 8.49
N ARG A 609 -16.51 16.54 8.01
CA ARG A 609 -16.09 16.80 6.62
C ARG A 609 -17.10 16.17 5.65
N ASP A 610 -17.42 14.90 5.84
CA ASP A 610 -18.28 14.16 4.91
C ASP A 610 -19.69 14.75 4.86
N GLN A 611 -20.23 15.16 6.02
CA GLN A 611 -21.48 15.91 6.09
C GLN A 611 -21.38 17.29 5.42
N GLY A 612 -20.27 18.01 5.64
CA GLY A 612 -20.01 19.32 5.04
C GLY A 612 -19.91 19.24 3.51
N ILE A 613 -19.29 18.18 2.99
CA ILE A 613 -19.23 17.87 1.54
C ILE A 613 -20.64 17.72 0.97
N GLU A 614 -21.53 16.96 1.64
CA GLU A 614 -22.90 16.79 1.17
C GLU A 614 -23.69 18.11 1.17
N ALA A 615 -23.53 18.94 2.21
CA ALA A 615 -24.12 20.28 2.25
C ALA A 615 -23.57 21.18 1.13
N PHE A 616 -22.26 21.12 0.85
CA PHE A 616 -21.59 21.87 -0.21
C PHE A 616 -22.13 21.47 -1.60
N LYS A 617 -22.28 20.16 -1.88
CA LYS A 617 -22.86 19.64 -3.12
C LYS A 617 -24.28 20.15 -3.37
N GLN A 618 -25.07 20.27 -2.31
CA GLN A 618 -26.44 20.76 -2.36
C GLN A 618 -26.53 22.29 -2.53
N GLY A 619 -25.40 23.00 -2.58
CA GLY A 619 -25.35 24.46 -2.61
C GLY A 619 -25.75 25.12 -1.28
N ASN A 620 -25.88 24.34 -0.19
CA ASN A 620 -26.15 24.85 1.14
C ASN A 620 -24.85 25.28 1.84
N TYR A 621 -24.24 26.35 1.32
CA TYR A 621 -22.98 26.85 1.82
C TYR A 621 -23.00 27.25 3.31
N PRO A 622 -24.07 27.88 3.87
CA PRO A 622 -24.13 28.18 5.30
C PRO A 622 -23.96 26.94 6.19
N GLN A 623 -24.64 25.84 5.84
CA GLN A 623 -24.51 24.57 6.57
C GLN A 623 -23.13 23.92 6.34
N ALA A 624 -22.63 23.97 5.10
CA ALA A 624 -21.30 23.45 4.78
C ALA A 624 -20.21 24.16 5.59
N ILE A 625 -20.30 25.48 5.77
CA ILE A 625 -19.37 26.28 6.57
C ILE A 625 -19.35 25.81 8.03
N GLU A 626 -20.52 25.66 8.66
CA GLU A 626 -20.62 25.19 10.04
C GLU A 626 -19.99 23.80 10.20
N LEU A 627 -20.33 22.87 9.30
CA LEU A 627 -19.83 21.50 9.32
C LEU A 627 -18.33 21.42 9.05
N PHE A 628 -17.79 22.18 8.09
CA PHE A 628 -16.35 22.23 7.87
C PHE A 628 -15.61 22.89 9.04
N GLN A 629 -16.21 23.86 9.73
CA GLN A 629 -15.63 24.43 10.94
C GLN A 629 -15.55 23.40 12.08
N GLN A 630 -16.58 22.56 12.23
CA GLN A 630 -16.55 21.40 13.13
C GLN A 630 -15.49 20.38 12.69
N ALA A 631 -15.36 20.12 11.39
CA ALA A 631 -14.35 19.23 10.83
C ALA A 631 -12.91 19.70 11.10
N ILE A 632 -12.66 21.01 10.99
CA ILE A 632 -11.38 21.64 11.35
C ILE A 632 -11.12 21.50 12.85
N THR A 633 -12.16 21.61 13.68
CA THR A 633 -12.02 21.43 15.14
C THR A 633 -11.69 19.97 15.48
N ALA A 634 -12.28 19.00 14.77
CA ALA A 634 -12.03 17.58 14.94
C ALA A 634 -10.61 17.16 14.48
N ASN A 635 -10.09 17.79 13.43
CA ASN A 635 -8.71 17.59 12.98
C ASN A 635 -8.11 18.89 12.44
N ARG A 636 -7.43 19.63 13.32
CA ARG A 636 -6.87 20.96 12.98
C ARG A 636 -5.75 20.91 11.93
N SER A 637 -5.07 19.77 11.85
CA SER A 637 -3.91 19.54 10.98
C SER A 637 -4.26 19.20 9.53
N ASP A 638 -5.56 19.02 9.24
CA ASP A 638 -6.10 18.66 7.93
C ASP A 638 -6.29 19.93 7.05
N PRO A 639 -5.49 20.10 5.99
CA PRO A 639 -5.60 21.26 5.12
C PRO A 639 -6.75 21.15 4.11
N GLU A 640 -7.23 19.94 3.78
CA GLU A 640 -8.33 19.75 2.81
C GLU A 640 -9.61 20.40 3.34
N VAL A 641 -9.98 20.09 4.59
CA VAL A 641 -11.18 20.65 5.22
C VAL A 641 -11.10 22.17 5.37
N ARG A 642 -9.90 22.72 5.59
CA ARG A 642 -9.69 24.18 5.68
C ARG A 642 -9.86 24.86 4.33
N ILE A 643 -9.41 24.22 3.25
CA ILE A 643 -9.65 24.68 1.88
C ILE A 643 -11.15 24.64 1.57
N TYR A 644 -11.84 23.55 1.90
CA TYR A 644 -13.28 23.42 1.64
C TYR A 644 -14.13 24.39 2.45
N TYR A 645 -13.77 24.63 3.71
CA TYR A 645 -14.35 25.71 4.52
C TYR A 645 -14.23 27.07 3.81
N ASN A 646 -13.02 27.42 3.35
CA ASN A 646 -12.78 28.68 2.65
C ASN A 646 -13.49 28.76 1.29
N ASN A 647 -13.56 27.65 0.55
CA ASN A 647 -14.29 27.57 -0.71
C ASN A 647 -15.80 27.76 -0.50
N ALA A 648 -16.37 27.20 0.58
CA ALA A 648 -17.77 27.39 0.92
C ALA A 648 -18.09 28.86 1.20
N ILE A 649 -17.23 29.57 1.93
CA ILE A 649 -17.34 31.02 2.15
C ILE A 649 -17.23 31.79 0.82
N ALA A 650 -16.27 31.43 -0.02
CA ALA A 650 -16.06 32.08 -1.30
C ALA A 650 -17.27 31.91 -2.24
N ARG A 651 -17.83 30.70 -2.29
CA ARG A 651 -19.05 30.40 -3.06
C ARG A 651 -20.29 31.08 -2.51
N GLN A 652 -20.43 31.19 -1.19
CA GLN A 652 -21.52 31.94 -0.55
C GLN A 652 -21.48 33.44 -0.91
N ARG A 653 -20.28 34.04 -0.93
CA ARG A 653 -20.08 35.45 -1.34
C ARG A 653 -20.29 35.67 -2.84
N GLY A 654 -20.04 34.64 -3.66
CA GLY A 654 -20.18 34.66 -5.11
C GLY A 654 -18.95 35.20 -5.85
N ASN A 655 -18.82 34.82 -7.12
CA ASN A 655 -17.77 35.26 -8.05
C ASN A 655 -16.31 35.18 -7.49
N PRO A 656 -15.85 34.01 -7.02
CA PRO A 656 -14.50 33.87 -6.49
C PRO A 656 -13.41 34.07 -7.56
N PHE A 657 -12.17 34.26 -7.12
CA PHE A 657 -10.98 33.99 -7.93
C PHE A 657 -10.64 32.52 -7.79
N THR A 658 -10.49 31.77 -8.88
CA THR A 658 -10.24 30.33 -8.81
C THR A 658 -8.80 30.01 -9.18
N LEU A 659 -8.07 29.37 -8.27
CA LEU A 659 -6.79 28.73 -8.55
C LEU A 659 -6.93 27.23 -8.36
N ALA A 660 -6.05 26.45 -9.00
CA ALA A 660 -5.95 25.02 -8.73
C ALA A 660 -4.62 24.69 -8.05
N VAL A 661 -4.62 23.75 -7.11
CA VAL A 661 -3.44 23.15 -6.52
C VAL A 661 -3.37 21.68 -6.93
N VAL A 662 -2.28 21.27 -7.57
CA VAL A 662 -2.11 19.91 -8.09
C VAL A 662 -1.08 19.14 -7.27
N VAL A 663 -1.51 18.06 -6.62
CA VAL A 663 -0.73 17.31 -5.62
C VAL A 663 -0.91 15.79 -5.78
N PRO A 664 0.07 14.96 -5.35
CA PRO A 664 -0.03 13.51 -5.41
C PRO A 664 -0.78 12.95 -4.19
N ALA A 665 -2.10 13.13 -4.11
CA ALA A 665 -2.89 12.75 -2.93
C ALA A 665 -2.86 11.23 -2.63
N GLU A 666 -2.71 10.38 -3.65
CA GLU A 666 -2.65 8.92 -3.51
C GLU A 666 -1.24 8.40 -3.20
N ASN A 667 -0.29 8.55 -4.14
CA ASN A 667 1.08 8.00 -4.02
C ASN A 667 2.07 8.94 -3.29
N GLY A 668 1.58 10.05 -2.73
CA GLY A 668 2.41 11.06 -2.07
C GLY A 668 1.67 11.81 -0.97
N ARG A 669 0.76 11.14 -0.24
CA ARG A 669 -0.14 11.75 0.75
C ARG A 669 0.54 12.78 1.65
N ASP A 670 1.65 12.45 2.31
CA ASP A 670 2.30 13.39 3.24
C ASP A 670 2.82 14.64 2.53
N ARG A 671 3.44 14.49 1.34
CA ARG A 671 3.87 15.61 0.49
C ARG A 671 2.67 16.46 0.07
N ALA A 672 1.56 15.83 -0.31
CA ALA A 672 0.34 16.52 -0.68
C ALA A 672 -0.20 17.36 0.49
N LEU A 673 -0.28 16.78 1.70
CA LEU A 673 -0.72 17.49 2.90
C LEU A 673 0.23 18.67 3.24
N GLU A 674 1.54 18.50 3.15
CA GLU A 674 2.51 19.58 3.38
C GLU A 674 2.31 20.77 2.43
N ILE A 675 2.08 20.51 1.14
CA ILE A 675 1.81 21.54 0.12
C ILE A 675 0.46 22.21 0.40
N LEU A 676 -0.59 21.41 0.65
CA LEU A 676 -1.93 21.95 0.91
C LEU A 676 -1.98 22.82 2.16
N ARG A 677 -1.16 22.56 3.19
CA ARG A 677 -1.05 23.44 4.36
C ARG A 677 -0.60 24.85 4.01
N GLY A 678 0.38 25.01 3.11
CA GLY A 678 0.82 26.34 2.70
C GLY A 678 -0.24 27.08 1.88
N VAL A 679 -0.89 26.37 0.96
CA VAL A 679 -2.00 26.91 0.15
C VAL A 679 -3.18 27.32 1.02
N ALA A 680 -3.64 26.42 1.91
CA ALA A 680 -4.76 26.66 2.81
C ALA A 680 -4.49 27.85 3.74
N GLN A 681 -3.27 27.99 4.26
CA GLN A 681 -2.92 29.11 5.14
C GLN A 681 -2.97 30.45 4.41
N SER A 682 -2.44 30.54 3.18
CA SER A 682 -2.53 31.76 2.37
C SER A 682 -3.97 32.09 1.97
N GLN A 683 -4.76 31.07 1.60
CA GLN A 683 -6.17 31.24 1.26
C GLN A 683 -6.97 31.79 2.45
N ASP A 684 -6.79 31.17 3.62
CA ASP A 684 -7.49 31.55 4.86
C ASP A 684 -7.21 33.01 5.24
N GLN A 685 -5.94 33.41 5.19
CA GLN A 685 -5.53 34.80 5.45
C GLN A 685 -6.11 35.79 4.44
N PHE A 686 -6.08 35.47 3.15
CA PHE A 686 -6.62 36.36 2.12
C PHE A 686 -8.14 36.52 2.26
N ASN A 687 -8.87 35.42 2.46
CA ASN A 687 -10.32 35.42 2.58
C ASN A 687 -10.81 36.08 3.87
N ALA A 688 -10.09 35.87 4.98
CA ALA A 688 -10.37 36.50 6.27
C ALA A 688 -10.15 38.02 6.23
N ASN A 689 -9.19 38.50 5.44
CA ASN A 689 -8.94 39.93 5.22
C ASN A 689 -9.89 40.60 4.21
N GLY A 690 -10.99 39.92 3.83
CA GLY A 690 -12.00 40.46 2.92
C GLY A 690 -11.73 40.22 1.42
N GLY A 691 -10.62 39.55 1.09
CA GLY A 691 -10.22 39.30 -0.30
C GLY A 691 -9.80 40.57 -1.04
N ARG A 692 -9.95 40.57 -2.37
CA ARG A 692 -9.70 41.74 -3.23
C ARG A 692 -10.98 42.07 -4.00
N ASP A 693 -11.38 43.34 -3.99
CA ASP A 693 -12.59 43.81 -4.65
C ASP A 693 -13.85 43.02 -4.23
N ASN A 694 -13.94 42.68 -2.93
CA ASN A 694 -14.96 41.82 -2.31
C ASN A 694 -15.04 40.38 -2.87
N ARG A 695 -14.06 39.94 -3.66
CA ARG A 695 -13.95 38.58 -4.18
C ARG A 695 -12.97 37.78 -3.35
N SER A 696 -13.39 36.58 -2.94
CA SER A 696 -12.58 35.63 -2.18
C SER A 696 -11.88 34.64 -3.11
N LEU A 697 -10.85 33.97 -2.60
CA LEU A 697 -10.10 32.93 -3.29
C LEU A 697 -10.76 31.55 -3.08
N GLU A 698 -11.03 30.87 -4.18
CA GLU A 698 -11.40 29.45 -4.26
C GLU A 698 -10.21 28.63 -4.75
N ILE A 699 -9.95 27.50 -4.10
CA ILE A 699 -8.87 26.57 -4.45
C ILE A 699 -9.48 25.24 -4.88
N LEU A 700 -9.24 24.84 -6.12
CA LEU A 700 -9.50 23.48 -6.59
C LEU A 700 -8.33 22.59 -6.21
N ILE A 701 -8.57 21.51 -5.48
CA ILE A 701 -7.55 20.49 -5.21
C ILE A 701 -7.62 19.44 -6.31
N ALA A 702 -6.51 19.16 -6.98
CA ALA A 702 -6.40 18.16 -8.04
C ALA A 702 -5.37 17.08 -7.67
N ASN A 703 -5.75 15.82 -7.84
CA ASN A 703 -4.88 14.66 -7.61
C ASN A 703 -4.27 14.18 -8.93
N ASP A 704 -2.94 14.26 -9.05
CA ASP A 704 -2.19 13.73 -10.19
C ASP A 704 -1.54 12.36 -9.93
N GLY A 705 -1.67 11.81 -8.72
CA GLY A 705 -1.14 10.49 -8.38
C GLY A 705 0.38 10.35 -8.44
N ASP A 706 1.13 11.45 -8.58
CA ASP A 706 2.55 11.47 -9.00
C ASP A 706 2.79 10.74 -10.34
N ASP A 707 1.76 10.66 -11.20
CA ASP A 707 1.78 9.97 -12.48
C ASP A 707 1.80 10.97 -13.66
N PRO A 708 2.78 10.91 -14.58
CA PRO A 708 2.87 11.82 -15.71
C PRO A 708 1.63 11.82 -16.63
N THR A 709 0.98 10.67 -16.84
CA THR A 709 -0.20 10.57 -17.71
C THR A 709 -1.43 11.19 -17.05
N GLN A 710 -1.64 10.93 -15.77
CA GLN A 710 -2.69 11.56 -14.99
C GLN A 710 -2.46 13.07 -14.86
N ALA A 711 -1.21 13.51 -14.69
CA ALA A 711 -0.85 14.92 -14.68
C ALA A 711 -1.28 15.64 -15.98
N GLN A 712 -1.08 15.01 -17.15
CA GLN A 712 -1.57 15.53 -18.44
C GLN A 712 -3.10 15.63 -18.48
N GLN A 713 -3.81 14.62 -17.97
CA GLN A 713 -5.28 14.64 -17.93
C GLN A 713 -5.81 15.75 -17.01
N ILE A 714 -5.19 15.95 -15.85
CA ILE A 714 -5.51 17.07 -14.94
C ILE A 714 -5.25 18.40 -15.64
N ALA A 715 -4.10 18.56 -16.31
CA ALA A 715 -3.76 19.77 -17.04
C ALA A 715 -4.80 20.09 -18.14
N GLN A 716 -5.24 19.09 -18.90
CA GLN A 716 -6.26 19.27 -19.92
C GLN A 716 -7.61 19.70 -19.33
N ARG A 717 -8.02 19.11 -18.19
CA ARG A 717 -9.27 19.50 -17.50
C ARG A 717 -9.20 20.93 -16.98
N LEU A 718 -8.10 21.32 -16.34
CA LEU A 718 -7.88 22.68 -15.85
C LEU A 718 -7.73 23.71 -16.99
N ALA A 719 -7.11 23.32 -18.11
CA ALA A 719 -7.03 24.14 -19.33
C ALA A 719 -8.41 24.49 -19.88
N ASN A 720 -9.33 23.50 -19.87
CA ASN A 720 -10.70 23.64 -20.35
C ASN A 720 -11.58 24.48 -19.41
N ASP A 721 -11.28 24.51 -18.11
CA ASP A 721 -11.98 25.35 -17.15
C ASP A 721 -11.48 26.80 -17.18
N LYS A 722 -12.25 27.68 -17.84
CA LYS A 722 -11.91 29.11 -17.99
C LYS A 722 -11.93 29.89 -16.68
N SER A 723 -12.52 29.36 -15.60
CA SER A 723 -12.49 30.00 -14.29
C SER A 723 -11.11 29.90 -13.62
N VAL A 724 -10.31 28.90 -13.98
CA VAL A 724 -8.97 28.67 -13.41
C VAL A 724 -7.99 29.72 -13.94
N LEU A 725 -7.54 30.59 -13.03
CA LEU A 725 -6.62 31.70 -13.30
C LEU A 725 -5.15 31.31 -13.23
N GLY A 726 -4.83 30.19 -12.55
CA GLY A 726 -3.47 29.72 -12.36
C GLY A 726 -3.40 28.40 -11.60
N VAL A 727 -2.23 27.76 -11.69
CA VAL A 727 -1.97 26.44 -11.09
C VAL A 727 -0.78 26.52 -10.13
N ILE A 728 -0.97 26.03 -8.91
CA ILE A 728 0.07 25.79 -7.91
C ILE A 728 0.45 24.31 -8.00
N GLY A 729 1.67 24.02 -8.44
CA GLY A 729 2.14 22.65 -8.68
C GLY A 729 2.75 22.49 -10.08
N HIS A 730 2.90 21.28 -10.59
CA HIS A 730 2.71 20.00 -9.91
C HIS A 730 3.76 19.76 -8.81
N GLY A 731 3.57 18.67 -8.05
CA GLY A 731 4.40 18.34 -6.89
C GLY A 731 5.76 17.70 -7.21
N SER A 732 5.99 17.22 -8.44
CA SER A 732 7.25 16.61 -8.87
C SER A 732 7.70 17.12 -10.24
N SER A 733 9.02 17.13 -10.48
CA SER A 733 9.57 17.57 -11.77
C SER A 733 9.07 16.75 -12.96
N ASN A 734 8.76 15.46 -12.77
CA ASN A 734 8.22 14.59 -13.82
C ASN A 734 6.80 14.99 -14.22
N THR A 735 5.92 15.17 -13.23
CA THR A 735 4.51 15.54 -13.45
C THR A 735 4.41 16.96 -14.00
N THR A 736 5.23 17.89 -13.49
CA THR A 736 5.34 19.25 -14.05
C THR A 736 5.76 19.19 -15.52
N LYS A 737 6.83 18.44 -15.85
CA LYS A 737 7.31 18.32 -17.23
C LYS A 737 6.25 17.78 -18.18
N ALA A 738 5.47 16.79 -17.74
CA ALA A 738 4.41 16.19 -18.56
C ALA A 738 3.25 17.15 -18.81
N ALA A 739 2.89 17.99 -17.83
CA ALA A 739 1.75 18.90 -17.89
C ALA A 739 2.06 20.27 -18.52
N LEU A 740 3.32 20.73 -18.46
CA LEU A 740 3.65 22.15 -18.68
C LEU A 740 3.24 22.67 -20.06
N ASN A 741 3.49 21.90 -21.12
CA ASN A 741 3.13 22.28 -22.49
C ASN A 741 1.60 22.48 -22.67
N ILE A 742 0.78 21.70 -21.95
CA ILE A 742 -0.69 21.86 -22.00
C ILE A 742 -1.11 23.18 -21.35
N TYR A 743 -0.49 23.52 -20.21
CA TYR A 743 -0.73 24.82 -19.57
C TYR A 743 -0.24 25.98 -20.43
N GLU A 744 0.89 25.83 -21.12
CA GLU A 744 1.45 26.87 -21.99
C GLU A 744 0.51 27.15 -23.17
N GLN A 745 -0.01 26.11 -23.82
CA GLN A 745 -1.00 26.24 -24.89
C GLN A 745 -2.33 26.87 -24.44
N ALA A 746 -2.63 26.81 -23.14
CA ALA A 746 -3.84 27.36 -22.54
C ALA A 746 -3.61 28.71 -21.83
N ASP A 747 -2.40 29.28 -21.97
CA ASP A 747 -1.91 30.47 -21.28
C ASP A 747 -2.07 30.42 -19.75
N ILE A 748 -2.12 29.24 -19.14
CA ILE A 748 -2.27 29.10 -17.68
C ILE A 748 -0.92 29.35 -17.01
N PRO A 749 -0.79 30.37 -16.12
CA PRO A 749 0.38 30.52 -15.29
C PRO A 749 0.49 29.37 -14.27
N VAL A 750 1.68 28.80 -14.17
CA VAL A 750 2.03 27.71 -13.27
C VAL A 750 3.12 28.17 -12.32
N ILE A 751 2.88 28.11 -11.01
CA ILE A 751 3.92 28.32 -9.99
C ILE A 751 4.16 27.00 -9.26
N SER A 752 5.28 26.33 -9.54
CA SER A 752 5.63 25.11 -8.80
C SER A 752 6.34 25.45 -7.48
N PRO A 753 5.85 24.93 -6.34
CA PRO A 753 6.52 25.09 -5.06
C PRO A 753 7.65 24.09 -4.82
N THR A 754 7.76 23.03 -5.61
CA THR A 754 8.63 21.87 -5.29
C THR A 754 9.39 21.29 -6.48
N SER A 755 9.05 21.64 -7.74
CA SER A 755 9.73 21.10 -8.92
C SER A 755 10.96 21.95 -9.30
N SER A 756 12.15 21.42 -9.02
CA SER A 756 13.43 22.14 -9.13
C SER A 756 14.22 21.85 -10.42
N ALA A 757 13.79 20.90 -11.26
CA ALA A 757 14.56 20.53 -12.44
C ALA A 757 14.76 21.69 -13.42
N ASN A 758 15.97 21.80 -13.99
CA ASN A 758 16.34 22.85 -14.93
C ASN A 758 15.70 22.70 -16.31
N THR A 759 15.27 21.49 -16.68
CA THR A 759 14.55 21.25 -17.94
C THR A 759 13.11 21.78 -17.94
N LEU A 760 12.64 22.32 -16.81
CA LEU A 760 11.32 22.93 -16.69
C LEU A 760 11.42 24.41 -17.10
N GLU A 761 11.05 24.68 -18.35
CA GLU A 761 11.09 26.01 -18.95
C GLU A 761 9.75 26.29 -19.65
N GLY A 762 9.37 27.57 -19.71
CA GLY A 762 8.15 28.01 -20.38
C GLY A 762 7.81 29.44 -19.99
N LYS A 763 7.15 30.19 -20.88
CA LYS A 763 6.77 31.59 -20.56
C LYS A 763 5.76 31.68 -19.42
N ASN A 764 5.02 30.61 -19.20
CA ASN A 764 4.01 30.49 -18.17
C ASN A 764 4.50 29.76 -16.90
N PHE A 765 5.78 29.36 -16.85
CA PHE A 765 6.34 28.63 -15.72
C PHE A 765 7.10 29.53 -14.76
N PHE A 766 6.81 29.36 -13.47
CA PHE A 766 7.48 30.01 -12.36
C PHE A 766 7.71 28.98 -11.25
N ARG A 767 8.67 29.21 -10.35
CA ARG A 767 8.85 28.37 -9.17
C ARG A 767 9.32 29.11 -7.93
N THR A 768 8.76 28.76 -6.77
CA THR A 768 9.15 29.32 -5.46
C THR A 768 10.18 28.48 -4.73
N THR A 769 10.48 27.26 -5.20
CA THR A 769 11.72 26.56 -4.88
C THR A 769 12.86 27.07 -5.77
N PRO A 770 14.11 27.15 -5.29
CA PRO A 770 15.28 27.30 -6.16
C PRO A 770 15.37 26.16 -7.20
N SER A 771 16.07 26.45 -8.28
CA SER A 771 16.39 25.48 -9.32
C SER A 771 17.49 24.51 -8.90
N ASP A 772 17.58 23.37 -9.58
CA ASP A 772 18.68 22.42 -9.42
C ASP A 772 20.03 23.04 -9.80
N ALA A 773 20.06 24.05 -10.68
CA ALA A 773 21.26 24.86 -10.94
C ALA A 773 21.68 25.65 -9.70
N ALA A 774 20.73 26.24 -8.97
CA ALA A 774 21.02 26.91 -7.72
C ALA A 774 21.49 25.93 -6.64
N PHE A 775 20.80 24.78 -6.49
CA PHE A 775 21.18 23.74 -5.53
C PHE A 775 22.56 23.12 -5.86
N GLY A 776 22.75 22.67 -7.09
CA GLY A 776 23.97 22.06 -7.59
C GLY A 776 25.17 22.99 -7.47
N LYS A 777 25.03 24.27 -7.85
CA LYS A 777 26.07 25.28 -7.65
C LYS A 777 26.42 25.46 -6.16
N LYS A 778 25.43 25.56 -5.28
CA LYS A 778 25.65 25.75 -3.84
C LYS A 778 26.36 24.55 -3.21
N LEU A 779 25.95 23.34 -3.56
CA LEU A 779 26.57 22.09 -3.11
C LEU A 779 28.01 21.94 -3.66
N ALA A 780 28.23 22.27 -4.93
CA ALA A 780 29.54 22.23 -5.57
C ALA A 780 30.53 23.22 -4.92
N GLN A 781 30.08 24.46 -4.68
CA GLN A 781 30.86 25.47 -3.96
C GLN A 781 31.18 25.00 -2.54
N TYR A 782 30.19 24.47 -1.81
CA TYR A 782 30.42 23.95 -0.46
C TYR A 782 31.43 22.81 -0.43
N ALA A 783 31.32 21.85 -1.35
CA ALA A 783 32.25 20.73 -1.45
C ALA A 783 33.68 21.21 -1.68
N PHE A 784 33.88 22.12 -2.65
CA PHE A 784 35.18 22.69 -2.97
C PHE A 784 35.78 23.51 -1.80
N ASP A 785 35.00 24.44 -1.22
CA ASP A 785 35.44 25.28 -0.10
C ASP A 785 35.77 24.44 1.15
N SER A 786 35.09 23.31 1.32
CA SER A 786 35.33 22.33 2.39
C SER A 786 36.47 21.35 2.09
N ARG A 787 37.18 21.54 0.97
CA ARG A 787 38.30 20.69 0.49
C ARG A 787 37.89 19.24 0.20
N LEU A 788 36.63 19.02 -0.15
CA LEU A 788 36.09 17.76 -0.67
C LEU A 788 36.27 17.76 -2.19
N ASN A 789 37.53 17.64 -2.63
CA ASN A 789 37.94 17.72 -4.03
C ASN A 789 37.71 16.42 -4.81
N LYS A 790 37.44 15.28 -4.15
CA LYS A 790 37.15 13.99 -4.79
C LYS A 790 35.79 13.48 -4.33
N VAL A 791 34.81 13.40 -5.23
CA VAL A 791 33.40 13.11 -4.89
C VAL A 791 32.87 11.92 -5.69
N VAL A 792 32.04 11.11 -5.06
CA VAL A 792 31.20 10.10 -5.70
C VAL A 792 29.79 10.66 -5.83
N ILE A 793 29.15 10.50 -6.97
CA ILE A 793 27.74 10.88 -7.15
C ILE A 793 26.88 9.64 -7.21
N VAL A 794 25.81 9.58 -6.41
CA VAL A 794 24.80 8.53 -6.46
C VAL A 794 23.47 9.15 -6.85
N TYR A 795 22.86 8.65 -7.91
CA TYR A 795 21.63 9.22 -8.49
C TYR A 795 20.75 8.12 -9.07
N ASN A 796 19.53 8.46 -9.50
CA ASN A 796 18.63 7.53 -10.18
C ASN A 796 18.29 8.03 -11.59
N SER A 797 18.79 7.32 -12.61
CA SER A 797 18.63 7.71 -14.02
C SER A 797 17.21 7.51 -14.58
N ASN A 798 16.57 6.37 -14.32
CA ASN A 798 15.35 5.95 -15.00
C ASN A 798 14.18 6.88 -14.73
N ASN A 799 13.72 7.56 -15.78
CA ASN A 799 12.55 8.43 -15.78
C ASN A 799 12.53 9.41 -14.59
N ASN A 800 13.69 9.90 -14.13
CA ASN A 800 13.74 10.83 -12.99
C ASN A 800 14.31 12.19 -13.39
N THR A 801 13.42 13.13 -13.71
CA THR A 801 13.81 14.47 -14.17
C THR A 801 14.58 15.26 -13.09
N TYR A 802 14.22 15.09 -11.81
CA TYR A 802 14.89 15.77 -10.69
C TYR A 802 16.32 15.26 -10.47
N SER A 803 16.49 13.95 -10.29
CA SER A 803 17.79 13.36 -9.96
C SER A 803 18.83 13.59 -11.06
N ASN A 804 18.41 13.43 -12.32
CA ASN A 804 19.25 13.72 -13.48
C ASN A 804 19.67 15.19 -13.52
N SER A 805 18.72 16.12 -13.32
CA SER A 805 18.99 17.55 -13.37
C SER A 805 19.94 18.01 -12.26
N LEU A 806 19.73 17.58 -11.02
CA LEU A 806 20.61 17.94 -9.91
C LEU A 806 22.01 17.33 -10.04
N ARG A 807 22.11 16.09 -10.55
CA ARG A 807 23.40 15.46 -10.89
C ARG A 807 24.17 16.31 -11.90
N GLU A 808 23.52 16.67 -13.01
CA GLU A 808 24.14 17.43 -14.09
C GLU A 808 24.59 18.81 -13.64
N GLU A 809 23.77 19.51 -12.86
CA GLU A 809 24.13 20.83 -12.37
C GLU A 809 25.19 20.79 -11.26
N PHE A 810 25.24 19.75 -10.42
CA PHE A 810 26.38 19.57 -9.52
C PHE A 810 27.67 19.29 -10.31
N ASP A 811 27.64 18.30 -11.22
CA ASP A 811 28.79 17.87 -12.05
C ASP A 811 29.39 19.06 -12.82
N LYS A 812 28.53 19.82 -13.51
CA LYS A 812 28.90 21.03 -14.25
C LYS A 812 29.56 22.13 -13.41
N ASN A 813 29.16 22.29 -12.14
CA ASN A 813 29.65 23.39 -11.30
C ASN A 813 30.80 22.96 -10.36
N PHE A 814 31.06 21.66 -10.23
CA PHE A 814 32.07 21.15 -9.31
C PHE A 814 33.49 21.26 -9.90
N GLN A 815 34.39 21.92 -9.17
CA GLN A 815 35.77 22.18 -9.61
C GLN A 815 36.75 21.07 -9.19
N GLY A 816 36.28 20.07 -8.45
CA GLY A 816 37.06 18.89 -8.09
C GLY A 816 36.93 17.77 -9.12
N GLN A 817 37.37 16.57 -8.73
CA GLN A 817 37.27 15.34 -9.50
C GLN A 817 36.07 14.51 -9.05
N ILE A 818 35.24 14.07 -9.99
CA ILE A 818 34.23 13.04 -9.76
C ILE A 818 34.88 11.68 -9.97
N ILE A 819 34.93 10.88 -8.90
CA ILE A 819 35.59 9.57 -8.88
C ILE A 819 34.71 8.51 -9.54
N SER A 820 33.41 8.53 -9.24
CA SER A 820 32.44 7.61 -9.81
C SER A 820 31.06 8.25 -9.85
N ILE A 821 30.26 7.86 -10.84
CA ILE A 821 28.84 8.18 -10.95
C ILE A 821 28.08 6.87 -10.89
N ILE A 822 27.39 6.64 -9.78
CA ILE A 822 26.67 5.40 -9.47
C ILE A 822 25.18 5.60 -9.79
N ASP A 823 24.69 4.86 -10.78
CA ASP A 823 23.27 4.82 -11.12
C ASP A 823 22.56 3.68 -10.36
N LEU A 824 21.62 4.06 -9.50
CA LEU A 824 20.81 3.14 -8.71
C LEU A 824 19.95 2.16 -9.52
N ASN A 825 19.76 2.40 -10.83
CA ASN A 825 18.97 1.51 -11.70
C ASN A 825 19.80 0.46 -12.43
N LYS A 826 21.12 0.43 -12.23
CA LYS A 826 21.99 -0.58 -12.83
C LYS A 826 21.68 -1.95 -12.22
N LYS A 827 21.23 -2.91 -13.04
CA LYS A 827 20.80 -4.25 -12.58
C LYS A 827 21.86 -5.03 -11.80
N THR A 828 23.14 -4.81 -12.11
CA THR A 828 24.28 -5.48 -11.47
C THR A 828 24.91 -4.63 -10.36
N LEU A 829 24.19 -3.63 -9.83
CA LEU A 829 24.74 -2.71 -8.85
C LEU A 829 25.02 -3.42 -7.52
N ASN A 830 26.29 -3.41 -7.10
CA ASN A 830 26.69 -3.68 -5.73
C ASN A 830 27.16 -2.36 -5.11
N ILE A 831 26.26 -1.70 -4.37
CA ILE A 831 26.51 -0.37 -3.82
C ILE A 831 27.66 -0.35 -2.81
N GLU A 832 27.79 -1.41 -2.01
CA GLU A 832 28.87 -1.52 -1.02
C GLU A 832 30.23 -1.62 -1.68
N GLN A 833 30.35 -2.43 -2.73
CA GLN A 833 31.59 -2.55 -3.49
C GLN A 833 31.95 -1.24 -4.19
N GLU A 834 30.98 -0.58 -4.85
CA GLU A 834 31.22 0.70 -5.54
C GLU A 834 31.70 1.79 -4.56
N LEU A 835 31.20 1.81 -3.32
CA LEU A 835 31.65 2.73 -2.28
C LEU A 835 33.05 2.38 -1.74
N LYS A 836 33.35 1.09 -1.51
CA LYS A 836 34.70 0.62 -1.13
C LYS A 836 35.74 0.96 -2.19
N ASP A 837 35.42 0.70 -3.46
CA ASP A 837 36.28 1.02 -4.59
C ASP A 837 36.52 2.52 -4.70
N SER A 838 35.46 3.32 -4.54
CA SER A 838 35.59 4.78 -4.54
C SER A 838 36.43 5.31 -3.38
N ALA A 839 36.25 4.76 -2.17
CA ALA A 839 37.07 5.09 -1.00
C ALA A 839 38.54 4.71 -1.22
N SER A 840 38.82 3.57 -1.86
CA SER A 840 40.18 3.14 -2.23
C SER A 840 40.86 4.12 -3.22
N GLN A 841 40.06 4.81 -4.05
CA GLN A 841 40.50 5.88 -4.95
C GLN A 841 40.60 7.26 -4.26
N GLN A 842 40.51 7.27 -2.93
CA GLN A 842 40.55 8.45 -2.07
C GLN A 842 39.39 9.41 -2.30
N ALA A 843 38.18 8.90 -2.61
CA ALA A 843 36.97 9.70 -2.51
C ALA A 843 36.85 10.28 -1.09
N GLN A 844 36.39 11.52 -0.99
CA GLN A 844 36.27 12.26 0.27
C GLN A 844 34.81 12.47 0.66
N ALA A 845 33.90 12.42 -0.32
CA ALA A 845 32.47 12.60 -0.08
C ALA A 845 31.63 11.79 -1.07
N VAL A 846 30.41 11.48 -0.66
CA VAL A 846 29.36 10.92 -1.50
C VAL A 846 28.19 11.91 -1.57
N MET A 847 27.76 12.18 -2.79
CA MET A 847 26.65 13.08 -3.11
C MET A 847 25.39 12.25 -3.40
N LEU A 848 24.39 12.36 -2.55
CA LEU A 848 23.16 11.59 -2.53
C LEU A 848 22.02 12.38 -3.19
N LEU A 849 21.74 12.09 -4.47
CA LEU A 849 20.83 12.87 -5.32
C LEU A 849 19.56 12.09 -5.68
N GLN A 850 19.05 11.27 -4.76
CA GLN A 850 17.86 10.46 -5.00
C GLN A 850 16.56 11.25 -4.80
N ASN A 851 15.50 10.89 -5.51
CA ASN A 851 14.16 11.41 -5.24
C ASN A 851 13.57 10.80 -3.95
N VAL A 852 12.44 11.35 -3.51
CA VAL A 852 11.76 10.98 -2.25
C VAL A 852 11.38 9.49 -2.15
N GLU A 853 11.20 8.80 -3.28
CA GLU A 853 10.87 7.36 -3.33
C GLU A 853 12.06 6.45 -3.02
N ARG A 854 13.29 7.00 -3.05
CA ARG A 854 14.55 6.27 -2.89
C ARG A 854 15.35 6.76 -1.67
N ILE A 855 14.70 7.45 -0.73
CA ILE A 855 15.33 7.93 0.52
C ILE A 855 15.90 6.75 1.31
N ALA A 856 15.19 5.62 1.43
CA ALA A 856 15.70 4.45 2.14
C ALA A 856 17.07 4.00 1.62
N THR A 857 17.25 3.96 0.30
CA THR A 857 18.52 3.62 -0.34
C THR A 857 19.63 4.61 0.00
N ALA A 858 19.32 5.92 0.10
CA ALA A 858 20.27 6.94 0.53
C ALA A 858 20.74 6.72 1.98
N LEU A 859 19.82 6.28 2.85
CA LEU A 859 20.14 5.95 4.25
C LEU A 859 20.94 4.65 4.36
N ASP A 860 20.66 3.66 3.52
CA ASP A 860 21.43 2.42 3.45
C ASP A 860 22.86 2.72 2.99
N ILE A 861 23.06 3.62 2.03
CA ILE A 861 24.40 4.09 1.63
C ILE A 861 25.14 4.75 2.80
N ALA A 862 24.46 5.61 3.57
CA ALA A 862 25.04 6.23 4.75
C ALA A 862 25.46 5.20 5.79
N LYS A 863 24.64 4.15 6.02
CA LYS A 863 24.96 3.04 6.92
C LYS A 863 26.14 2.23 6.43
N VAL A 864 26.20 1.93 5.13
CA VAL A 864 27.35 1.23 4.53
C VAL A 864 28.66 1.99 4.74
N ASP A 865 28.67 3.32 4.57
CA ASP A 865 29.84 4.17 4.86
C ASP A 865 30.26 4.06 6.34
N LEU A 866 29.30 4.15 7.25
CA LEU A 866 29.54 4.06 8.70
C LEU A 866 30.06 2.67 9.11
N ASP A 867 29.37 1.61 8.72
CA ASP A 867 29.63 0.22 9.12
C ASP A 867 30.99 -0.26 8.59
N ASN A 868 31.34 0.13 7.37
CA ASN A 868 32.64 -0.17 6.76
C ASN A 868 33.73 0.86 7.09
N LYS A 869 33.40 1.91 7.86
CA LYS A 869 34.33 2.98 8.28
C LYS A 869 35.06 3.63 7.11
N LEU A 870 34.37 3.86 5.98
CA LEU A 870 34.97 4.42 4.77
C LEU A 870 35.31 5.92 4.94
N GLY A 871 34.62 6.60 5.86
CA GLY A 871 34.96 7.97 6.27
C GLY A 871 34.54 9.05 5.26
N LEU A 872 33.61 8.74 4.36
CA LEU A 872 33.12 9.66 3.34
C LEU A 872 32.21 10.72 4.00
N LYS A 873 32.35 11.97 3.59
CA LYS A 873 31.37 13.01 3.95
C LYS A 873 30.10 12.85 3.14
N LEU A 874 28.95 12.96 3.80
CA LEU A 874 27.67 12.83 3.12
C LEU A 874 27.17 14.22 2.71
N LEU A 875 26.85 14.38 1.43
CA LEU A 875 26.21 15.56 0.85
C LEU A 875 24.91 15.11 0.15
N GLY A 876 23.88 15.95 0.07
CA GLY A 876 22.66 15.57 -0.63
C GLY A 876 21.69 16.70 -0.98
N GLY A 877 20.66 16.33 -1.75
CA GLY A 877 19.59 17.23 -2.17
C GLY A 877 18.52 17.50 -1.10
N ASP A 878 17.57 18.35 -1.44
CA ASP A 878 16.47 18.80 -0.58
C ASP A 878 15.49 17.66 -0.19
N SER A 879 15.45 16.59 -0.99
CA SER A 879 14.66 15.38 -0.70
C SER A 879 15.00 14.73 0.64
N LEU A 880 16.24 14.87 1.12
CA LEU A 880 16.71 14.32 2.39
C LEU A 880 16.41 15.22 3.60
N TYR A 881 15.90 16.44 3.40
CA TYR A 881 15.51 17.33 4.51
C TYR A 881 14.10 17.01 5.03
N ILE A 882 13.98 15.85 5.67
CA ILE A 882 12.78 15.37 6.34
C ILE A 882 13.13 14.72 7.67
N GLN A 883 12.17 14.65 8.59
CA GLN A 883 12.39 14.08 9.92
C GLN A 883 12.81 12.59 9.82
N LYS A 884 12.19 11.83 8.90
CA LYS A 884 12.49 10.41 8.64
C LYS A 884 13.98 10.13 8.37
N THR A 885 14.68 11.04 7.68
CA THR A 885 16.13 10.93 7.45
C THR A 885 16.90 10.82 8.77
N LEU A 886 16.52 11.60 9.79
CA LEU A 886 17.13 11.60 11.10
C LEU A 886 16.77 10.32 11.89
N GLN A 887 15.49 9.91 11.84
CA GLN A 887 15.02 8.70 12.53
C GLN A 887 15.66 7.42 11.98
N ASP A 888 15.56 7.20 10.68
CA ASP A 888 15.94 5.95 10.03
C ASP A 888 17.45 5.88 9.74
N GLY A 889 18.09 7.05 9.58
CA GLY A 889 19.53 7.17 9.38
C GLY A 889 20.31 7.12 10.69
N GLY A 890 19.76 7.62 11.80
CA GLY A 890 20.41 7.65 13.11
C GLY A 890 21.81 8.26 13.04
N ASN A 891 22.80 7.57 13.63
CA ASN A 891 24.19 8.01 13.63
C ASN A 891 24.84 8.00 12.23
N ALA A 892 24.32 7.22 11.28
CA ALA A 892 24.90 7.11 9.95
C ALA A 892 24.78 8.39 9.13
N VAL A 893 23.77 9.22 9.42
CA VAL A 893 23.58 10.51 8.75
C VAL A 893 24.20 11.68 9.51
N GLU A 894 24.93 11.43 10.60
CA GLU A 894 25.58 12.49 11.37
C GLU A 894 26.63 13.21 10.50
N GLY A 895 26.52 14.53 10.40
CA GLY A 895 27.35 15.34 9.52
C GLY A 895 26.87 15.44 8.07
N LEU A 896 25.76 14.79 7.70
CA LEU A 896 25.13 14.96 6.38
C LEU A 896 24.80 16.43 6.13
N VAL A 897 25.24 16.96 4.99
CA VAL A 897 24.92 18.32 4.53
C VAL A 897 23.93 18.27 3.39
N VAL A 898 22.83 19.01 3.52
CA VAL A 898 21.79 19.09 2.49
C VAL A 898 21.51 20.53 2.10
N ALA A 899 21.28 20.76 0.81
CA ALA A 899 20.82 22.06 0.31
C ALA A 899 19.29 22.07 0.26
N VAL A 900 18.66 23.09 0.88
CA VAL A 900 17.22 23.16 1.10
C VAL A 900 16.68 24.52 0.69
N PRO A 901 15.42 24.60 0.19
CA PRO A 901 14.84 25.87 -0.25
C PRO A 901 14.53 26.82 0.92
N TRP A 902 14.31 26.26 2.11
CA TRP A 902 13.91 27.00 3.30
C TRP A 902 14.26 26.21 4.57
N PHE A 903 14.73 26.90 5.61
CA PHE A 903 15.06 26.30 6.90
C PHE A 903 14.24 26.92 8.02
N ARG A 904 13.52 26.07 8.76
CA ARG A 904 12.50 26.53 9.73
C ARG A 904 13.01 27.36 10.89
N GLU A 905 14.27 27.15 11.28
CA GLU A 905 14.87 27.83 12.45
C GLU A 905 15.69 29.07 12.04
N ALA A 906 15.77 29.36 10.73
CA ALA A 906 16.42 30.55 10.21
C ALA A 906 15.77 31.81 10.81
N PRO A 907 16.54 32.83 11.23
CA PRO A 907 16.00 34.01 11.92
C PRO A 907 14.83 34.67 11.19
N GLN A 908 14.93 34.83 9.87
CA GLN A 908 13.91 35.45 9.04
C GLN A 908 12.64 34.58 8.86
N ALA A 909 12.73 33.27 9.11
CA ALA A 909 11.64 32.32 8.98
C ALA A 909 10.88 32.05 10.30
N ARG A 910 11.35 32.61 11.42
CA ARG A 910 10.82 32.31 12.77
C ARG A 910 9.35 32.67 12.92
N ASP A 911 8.94 33.85 12.47
CA ASP A 911 7.56 34.32 12.64
C ASP A 911 6.58 33.44 11.87
N PHE A 912 6.91 33.12 10.62
CA PHE A 912 6.11 32.21 9.80
C PHE A 912 6.09 30.80 10.40
N SER A 913 7.25 30.23 10.73
CA SER A 913 7.34 28.86 11.23
C SER A 913 6.60 28.67 12.57
N GLN A 914 6.68 29.62 13.50
CA GLN A 914 5.95 29.57 14.77
C GLN A 914 4.44 29.73 14.58
N THR A 915 4.02 30.60 13.67
CA THR A 915 2.60 30.83 13.38
C THR A 915 1.99 29.63 12.68
N ALA A 916 2.65 29.12 11.64
CA ALA A 916 2.25 27.90 10.98
C ALA A 916 2.21 26.72 11.97
N LYS A 917 3.20 26.59 12.89
CA LYS A 917 3.27 25.46 13.84
C LYS A 917 2.07 25.44 14.78
N ARG A 918 1.65 26.62 15.22
CA ARG A 918 0.43 26.78 16.04
C ARG A 918 -0.85 26.55 15.23
N LEU A 919 -0.87 26.93 13.95
CA LEU A 919 -2.03 26.73 13.10
C LEU A 919 -2.26 25.24 12.80
N TRP A 920 -1.20 24.52 12.45
CA TRP A 920 -1.29 23.17 11.91
C TRP A 920 -1.15 22.06 12.95
N GLU A 921 -0.63 22.35 14.15
CA GLU A 921 -0.39 21.35 15.22
C GLU A 921 0.38 20.09 14.75
N GLY A 922 1.09 20.21 13.62
CA GLY A 922 1.78 19.13 12.94
C GLY A 922 3.05 19.61 12.26
N ASP A 923 3.69 18.72 11.51
CA ASP A 923 4.96 19.02 10.86
C ASP A 923 4.80 20.06 9.75
N ILE A 924 5.75 21.00 9.77
CA ILE A 924 5.90 22.05 8.76
C ILE A 924 7.23 21.79 8.10
N SER A 925 7.15 21.59 6.80
CA SER A 925 8.29 21.42 5.94
C SER A 925 8.52 22.67 5.11
N TRP A 926 9.63 22.67 4.40
CA TRP A 926 9.90 23.64 3.38
C TRP A 926 8.83 23.64 2.27
N ARG A 927 8.11 22.52 2.02
CA ARG A 927 7.01 22.46 1.04
C ARG A 927 5.82 23.30 1.48
N THR A 928 5.54 23.35 2.79
CA THR A 928 4.53 24.26 3.36
C THR A 928 4.95 25.72 3.15
N ALA A 929 6.23 26.05 3.36
CA ALA A 929 6.74 27.40 3.18
C ALA A 929 6.72 27.85 1.70
N THR A 930 7.19 27.03 0.77
CA THR A 930 7.25 27.39 -0.65
C THR A 930 5.87 27.39 -1.33
N SER A 931 4.94 26.54 -0.91
CA SER A 931 3.55 26.58 -1.38
C SER A 931 2.75 27.77 -0.83
N TYR A 932 3.04 28.19 0.42
CA TYR A 932 2.54 29.45 0.96
C TYR A 932 3.02 30.62 0.08
N ASP A 933 4.32 30.69 -0.21
CA ASP A 933 4.92 31.73 -1.08
C ASP A 933 4.34 31.70 -2.50
N ALA A 934 4.11 30.52 -3.08
CA ALA A 934 3.51 30.39 -4.41
C ALA A 934 2.09 30.96 -4.45
N THR A 935 1.30 30.67 -3.41
CA THR A 935 -0.05 31.19 -3.27
C THR A 935 -0.04 32.71 -3.06
N GLN A 936 0.91 33.23 -2.27
CA GLN A 936 1.09 34.68 -2.09
C GLN A 936 1.47 35.38 -3.41
N ALA A 937 2.31 34.77 -4.24
CA ALA A 937 2.63 35.32 -5.56
C ALA A 937 1.38 35.43 -6.46
N PHE A 938 0.53 34.40 -6.49
CA PHE A 938 -0.74 34.48 -7.21
C PHE A 938 -1.70 35.53 -6.63
N ILE A 939 -1.86 35.59 -5.30
CA ILE A 939 -2.71 36.59 -4.66
C ILE A 939 -2.26 38.01 -5.02
N ASN A 940 -0.96 38.26 -5.04
CA ASN A 940 -0.40 39.57 -5.35
C ASN A 940 -0.37 39.90 -6.85
N SER A 941 -0.60 38.93 -7.73
CA SER A 941 -0.77 39.18 -9.17
C SER A 941 -2.22 39.42 -9.60
N LEU A 942 -3.21 39.16 -8.73
CA LEU A 942 -4.64 39.43 -9.00
C LEU A 942 -4.89 40.93 -9.26
N SER A 943 -5.59 41.25 -10.34
CA SER A 943 -6.13 42.58 -10.64
C SER A 943 -7.65 42.62 -10.41
N ALA A 944 -8.30 43.76 -10.61
CA ALA A 944 -9.76 43.88 -10.49
C ALA A 944 -10.52 43.01 -11.51
N GLN A 945 -9.96 42.85 -12.72
CA GLN A 945 -10.47 41.97 -13.78
C GLN A 945 -9.36 41.01 -14.21
N PRO A 946 -9.08 39.95 -13.45
CA PRO A 946 -7.99 39.06 -13.77
C PRO A 946 -8.36 38.15 -14.93
N SER A 947 -7.40 38.00 -15.83
CA SER A 947 -7.30 36.93 -16.82
C SER A 947 -5.97 36.22 -16.65
N ARG A 948 -5.83 35.00 -17.20
CA ARG A 948 -4.57 34.27 -17.18
C ARG A 948 -3.40 35.10 -17.73
N GLU A 949 -3.66 35.89 -18.78
CA GLU A 949 -2.69 36.84 -19.37
C GLU A 949 -2.25 37.93 -18.38
N THR A 950 -3.20 38.60 -17.70
CA THR A 950 -2.84 39.63 -16.71
C THR A 950 -2.06 39.06 -15.53
N ILE A 951 -2.35 37.82 -15.13
CA ILE A 951 -1.61 37.12 -14.08
C ILE A 951 -0.18 36.85 -14.54
N LEU A 952 0.01 36.33 -15.75
CA LEU A 952 1.34 36.11 -16.34
C LEU A 952 2.18 37.39 -16.38
N GLN A 953 1.58 38.50 -16.84
CA GLN A 953 2.25 39.80 -16.87
C GLN A 953 2.67 40.25 -15.47
N ASN A 954 1.74 40.21 -14.51
CA ASN A 954 1.99 40.67 -13.15
C ASN A 954 3.00 39.79 -12.38
N LEU A 955 3.02 38.48 -12.62
CA LEU A 955 4.00 37.57 -12.00
C LEU A 955 5.45 37.95 -12.36
N THR A 956 5.70 38.51 -13.54
CA THR A 956 7.05 38.99 -13.92
C THR A 956 7.51 40.21 -13.12
N GLN A 957 6.59 40.92 -12.47
CA GLN A 957 6.84 42.17 -11.73
C GLN A 957 6.75 42.00 -10.21
N ILE A 958 6.62 40.76 -9.72
CA ILE A 958 6.51 40.46 -8.29
C ILE A 958 7.78 40.89 -7.53
N ASP A 959 7.59 41.70 -6.48
CA ASP A 959 8.58 42.06 -5.44
C ASP A 959 7.91 41.97 -4.06
N LEU A 960 7.79 40.75 -3.52
CA LEU A 960 7.22 40.55 -2.18
C LEU A 960 8.33 40.61 -1.13
N LYS A 961 8.09 41.42 -0.09
CA LYS A 961 8.95 41.49 1.08
C LYS A 961 8.80 40.26 1.97
N ALA A 962 9.86 39.92 2.71
CA ALA A 962 9.92 38.78 3.64
C ALA A 962 8.71 38.64 4.58
N LYS A 963 8.11 39.77 4.99
CA LYS A 963 6.91 39.80 5.85
C LYS A 963 5.63 39.29 5.20
N LEU A 964 5.58 39.25 3.86
CA LEU A 964 4.45 38.77 3.06
C LEU A 964 4.65 37.31 2.62
N THR A 965 5.79 36.72 2.92
CA THR A 965 6.21 35.38 2.50
C THR A 965 6.55 34.54 3.74
N SER A 966 7.11 33.36 3.53
CA SER A 966 7.64 32.46 4.54
C SER A 966 8.95 32.92 5.20
N GLY A 967 9.37 34.17 4.95
CA GLY A 967 10.53 34.81 5.59
C GLY A 967 11.61 35.32 4.64
N ASN A 968 11.58 34.95 3.36
CA ASN A 968 12.53 35.42 2.35
C ASN A 968 11.82 36.30 1.32
N GLU A 969 12.47 37.34 0.80
CA GLU A 969 11.92 38.10 -0.34
C GLU A 969 11.60 37.15 -1.51
N LEU A 970 10.57 37.49 -2.29
CA LEU A 970 10.18 36.74 -3.47
C LEU A 970 10.15 37.67 -4.68
N LYS A 971 11.04 37.36 -5.64
CA LYS A 971 11.16 37.97 -6.96
C LYS A 971 11.39 36.88 -7.98
N PHE A 972 10.81 37.03 -9.17
CA PHE A 972 11.07 36.14 -10.29
C PHE A 972 11.93 36.81 -11.35
N GLN A 973 12.94 36.11 -11.85
CA GLN A 973 13.66 36.48 -13.06
C GLN A 973 13.55 35.31 -14.03
N LYS A 974 12.91 35.53 -15.19
CA LYS A 974 12.62 34.44 -16.16
C LYS A 974 11.92 33.23 -15.52
N GLY A 975 11.00 33.46 -14.59
CA GLY A 975 10.29 32.39 -13.85
C GLY A 975 11.02 31.87 -12.61
N GLU A 976 12.30 32.21 -12.44
CA GLU A 976 13.15 31.69 -11.36
C GLU A 976 13.13 32.57 -10.12
N ARG A 977 12.94 31.96 -8.94
CA ARG A 977 13.09 32.65 -7.66
C ARG A 977 14.52 33.16 -7.47
N GLN A 978 14.66 34.43 -7.09
CA GLN A 978 15.96 35.10 -6.89
C GLN A 978 16.59 34.91 -5.50
N SER A 979 16.37 33.76 -4.83
CA SER A 979 16.95 33.48 -3.52
C SER A 979 17.91 32.29 -3.58
N GLU A 980 18.96 32.32 -2.75
CA GLU A 980 19.88 31.20 -2.64
C GLU A 980 19.30 30.03 -1.83
N ALA A 981 19.77 28.83 -2.13
CA ALA A 981 19.53 27.65 -1.31
C ALA A 981 20.27 27.75 0.04
N VAL A 982 19.64 27.25 1.10
CA VAL A 982 20.21 27.18 2.45
C VAL A 982 20.92 25.85 2.63
N LEU A 983 22.13 25.85 3.20
CA LEU A 983 22.82 24.63 3.59
C LEU A 983 22.55 24.32 5.05
N VAL A 984 22.09 23.10 5.32
CA VAL A 984 21.89 22.59 6.68
C VAL A 984 22.65 21.30 6.87
N LYS A 985 23.07 21.04 8.09
CA LYS A 985 23.87 19.88 8.47
C LYS A 985 23.19 19.10 9.58
N VAL A 986 23.28 17.78 9.56
CA VAL A 986 22.88 16.97 10.72
C VAL A 986 23.95 17.07 11.80
N GLU A 987 23.57 17.59 12.96
CA GLU A 987 24.41 17.69 14.15
C GLU A 987 23.63 17.29 15.39
N SER A 988 24.13 16.27 16.11
CA SER A 988 23.46 15.69 17.28
C SER A 988 22.02 15.27 16.99
N GLY A 989 21.83 14.57 15.85
CA GLY A 989 20.51 14.04 15.46
C GLY A 989 19.46 15.09 15.07
N ARG A 990 19.87 16.32 14.73
CA ARG A 990 18.99 17.38 14.23
C ARG A 990 19.63 18.17 13.10
N PHE A 991 18.83 18.76 12.22
CA PHE A 991 19.34 19.71 11.22
C PHE A 991 19.67 21.05 11.87
N THR A 992 20.90 21.52 11.68
CA THR A 992 21.42 22.83 12.08
C THR A 992 21.88 23.60 10.85
N CYS A 993 21.91 24.93 10.95
CA CYS A 993 22.32 25.76 9.82
C CYS A 993 23.85 25.84 9.68
N LEU A 994 24.37 25.74 8.44
CA LEU A 994 25.79 25.91 8.15
C LEU A 994 26.12 27.39 7.86
N LYS A 995 26.73 28.07 8.83
CA LYS A 995 26.96 29.54 8.85
C LYS A 995 25.64 30.32 8.77
N GLN A 996 25.60 31.58 9.25
CA GLN A 996 24.35 32.32 9.48
C GLN A 996 23.35 32.15 8.33
N CYS A 997 22.19 31.56 8.63
CA CYS A 997 21.06 31.28 7.71
C CYS A 997 20.40 32.53 7.09
N SER A 998 21.11 33.67 7.03
CA SER A 998 20.66 34.90 6.40
C SER A 998 21.17 34.97 4.95
N PRO A 999 20.39 35.58 4.03
CA PRO A 999 20.80 35.82 2.65
C PRO A 999 22.11 36.60 2.53
#